data_AF-R4V9H1-F1
#
_entry.id   AF-R4V9H1-F1
#
_cell.length_a   1.000
_cell.length_b   1.000
_cell.length_c   1.000
_cell.angle_alpha   90.00
_cell.angle_beta   90.00
_cell.angle_gamma   90.00
#
_symmetry.space_group_name_H-M   'P 1'
#
loop_
_entity.id
_entity.type
_entity.pdbx_description
1 polymer ?
#
loop_
_entity_poly.entity_id
_entity_poly.type
_entity_poly.pdbx_seq_one_letter_code
_entity_poly.pdbx_strand_id
1 'polypeptide(L)'
;MAKTFLNADETFIVANNGSEIVGGNGNETIQINSGITGLELDGNIEKVELNNLAAADVELRVNNSNQLEFVNDGNVVATATAGLNSAVDVAFSDGNATLTQTGGASYTLADPDDDTDSVTVDANNSQDGNAVGLGDETSSDDDGGGDTGNIFTLTTDADTLSPNASSTANQTSDDDDRFRAPEDGRLTTADFIDAGDGSDTLTAAVTNAANLVVAPELVSVEEWYVTPTTAAGEDVEISGANVTGLQQLWVQDAVDADTSDDADEEINLTNIGTDVTVGIEGGTVDNTDGNTIDVTVAFTGVAGASDSASVALKDAAADTVTVANIETLNVSETGSDATSDIETLVLDSAETVNVSSTGEGVTVDAVTAGNLETIDASASSSAVDLNVDGASANTTFTGGDGDDVIDFGTTNIFDADDSVSGGEGADTLGIDDEEAATTEAYTNISGFEVLRVNTATTAGDTINLAHWGGITDVTFAAAAAATTTVENLTSGATVALADTSGVDLDLETNGDSDTLNLDLNGGGVTYTVDAANVENLNVNTDGATGTSTLALTNAQLETISLSQTAATDQAVDLGTLGTVVETVDLSGFDADTQTNGVTVALSATAVNGVTVTGSSNDDTITASSEVDTINAGVGADAITVGGAQDTFDVGDDDDVDNITVGDTDLTNANQFTVKNFNATGTGVDTLSIDEATNLDTNGGGDITDGLGAGELQSVTTSATAYTIAAAEAAIEFAFEFDSEVDLDTASKSDILGAIGAADDGTDSSTTAGTITADNAADAVLMIAYQDGNAYLFEGDAGTGDTAIGDDTGGNDDISLVGVLEDVEVGALSDANFA
;
A
#
# COMPACT_ATOMS: atom_id res chain seq x y z
N MET A 1 -9.49 -34.86 10.95
CA MET A 1 -8.94 -34.22 12.15
C MET A 1 -8.26 -32.97 11.65
N ALA A 2 -8.89 -31.82 11.89
CA ALA A 2 -8.23 -30.55 11.65
C ALA A 2 -7.25 -30.33 12.80
N LYS A 3 -6.06 -29.82 12.47
CA LYS A 3 -5.08 -29.39 13.45
C LYS A 3 -5.10 -27.87 13.45
N THR A 4 -5.37 -27.27 14.60
CA THR A 4 -5.43 -25.83 14.80
C THR A 4 -4.30 -25.41 15.73
N PHE A 5 -3.57 -24.37 15.34
CA PHE A 5 -2.55 -23.72 16.17
C PHE A 5 -3.13 -22.40 16.65
N LEU A 6 -3.05 -22.15 17.95
CA LEU A 6 -3.49 -20.90 18.54
C LEU A 6 -2.33 -19.90 18.58
N ASN A 7 -2.62 -18.63 18.38
CA ASN A 7 -1.71 -17.54 18.69
C ASN A 7 -1.67 -17.30 20.21
N ALA A 8 -0.67 -16.55 20.68
CA ALA A 8 -0.62 -16.13 22.08
C ALA A 8 -1.92 -15.42 22.48
N ASP A 9 -2.46 -15.78 23.65
CA ASP A 9 -3.65 -15.18 24.26
C ASP A 9 -4.96 -15.35 23.46
N GLU A 10 -4.98 -16.24 22.47
CA GLU A 10 -6.15 -16.47 21.63
C GLU A 10 -7.25 -17.25 22.38
N THR A 11 -8.50 -16.81 22.23
CA THR A 11 -9.69 -17.58 22.62
C THR A 11 -10.29 -18.29 21.41
N PHE A 12 -10.32 -19.63 21.43
CA PHE A 12 -10.80 -20.44 20.31
C PHE A 12 -12.02 -21.30 20.64
N ILE A 13 -13.10 -21.11 19.88
CA ILE A 13 -14.34 -21.88 20.02
C ILE A 13 -14.29 -23.16 19.19
N VAL A 14 -14.26 -24.31 19.86
CA VAL A 14 -14.20 -25.62 19.21
C VAL A 14 -15.61 -26.06 18.79
N ALA A 15 -15.82 -26.12 17.47
CA ALA A 15 -17.10 -26.53 16.88
C ALA A 15 -17.10 -27.96 16.28
N ASN A 16 -15.95 -28.65 16.23
CA ASN A 16 -15.79 -29.92 15.51
C ASN A 16 -15.22 -31.04 16.40
N ASN A 17 -15.80 -32.25 16.28
CA ASN A 17 -15.29 -33.47 16.93
C ASN A 17 -13.95 -33.93 16.33
N GLY A 18 -13.08 -34.54 17.15
CA GLY A 18 -11.85 -35.15 16.65
C GLY A 18 -10.81 -34.14 16.15
N SER A 19 -10.78 -32.92 16.70
CA SER A 19 -9.81 -31.88 16.34
C SER A 19 -8.58 -31.97 17.24
N GLU A 20 -7.42 -31.63 16.70
CA GLU A 20 -6.17 -31.46 17.45
C GLU A 20 -5.93 -29.95 17.63
N ILE A 21 -5.80 -29.49 18.87
CA ILE A 21 -5.57 -28.09 19.21
C ILE A 21 -4.19 -27.98 19.87
N VAL A 22 -3.38 -27.04 19.39
CA VAL A 22 -2.00 -26.80 19.85
C VAL A 22 -1.88 -25.35 20.29
N GLY A 23 -1.54 -25.13 21.55
CA GLY A 23 -1.30 -23.80 22.10
C GLY A 23 0.02 -23.17 21.66
N GLY A 24 0.08 -21.85 21.78
CA GLY A 24 1.21 -20.98 21.50
C GLY A 24 2.12 -20.81 22.72
N ASN A 25 2.62 -19.58 22.91
CA ASN A 25 3.31 -19.17 24.14
C ASN A 25 2.55 -17.95 24.68
N GLY A 26 1.51 -18.17 25.47
CA GLY A 26 0.62 -17.14 26.02
C GLY A 26 -0.42 -17.77 26.96
N ASN A 27 -1.54 -17.09 27.17
CA ASN A 27 -2.68 -17.52 27.99
C ASN A 27 -3.83 -17.99 27.08
N GLU A 28 -3.67 -19.12 26.40
CA GLU A 28 -4.66 -19.54 25.40
C GLU A 28 -5.90 -20.20 26.03
N THR A 29 -7.07 -19.80 25.54
CA THR A 29 -8.36 -20.31 26.01
C THR A 29 -9.06 -21.14 24.95
N ILE A 30 -9.46 -22.36 25.29
CA ILE A 30 -10.33 -23.17 24.44
C ILE A 30 -11.75 -23.25 25.00
N GLN A 31 -12.73 -22.95 24.15
CA GLN A 31 -14.14 -23.09 24.48
C GLN A 31 -14.74 -24.31 23.80
N ILE A 32 -15.06 -25.34 24.59
CA ILE A 32 -15.58 -26.61 24.08
C ILE A 32 -17.10 -26.62 24.19
N ASN A 33 -17.78 -26.49 23.04
CA ASN A 33 -19.24 -26.53 23.01
C ASN A 33 -19.82 -27.90 23.43
N SER A 34 -21.03 -27.87 23.98
CA SER A 34 -21.76 -29.09 24.36
C SER A 34 -21.90 -30.07 23.19
N GLY A 35 -21.63 -31.35 23.46
CA GLY A 35 -21.72 -32.44 22.47
C GLY A 35 -20.45 -32.65 21.63
N ILE A 36 -19.41 -31.83 21.83
CA ILE A 36 -18.10 -32.04 21.22
C ILE A 36 -17.34 -33.15 21.95
N THR A 37 -16.71 -34.04 21.19
CA THR A 37 -16.00 -35.22 21.68
C THR A 37 -14.74 -35.53 20.88
N GLY A 38 -13.79 -36.20 21.54
CA GLY A 38 -12.57 -36.71 20.95
C GLY A 38 -11.53 -35.64 20.59
N LEU A 39 -11.50 -34.51 21.29
CA LEU A 39 -10.46 -33.50 21.10
C LEU A 39 -9.10 -34.02 21.61
N GLU A 40 -8.04 -33.64 20.90
CA GLU A 40 -6.66 -33.82 21.33
C GLU A 40 -6.08 -32.44 21.63
N LEU A 41 -5.66 -32.22 22.87
CA LEU A 41 -5.04 -30.98 23.32
C LEU A 41 -3.55 -31.24 23.54
N ASP A 42 -2.70 -30.28 23.25
CA ASP A 42 -1.30 -30.34 23.67
C ASP A 42 -1.12 -29.82 25.10
N GLY A 43 0.13 -29.60 25.51
CA GLY A 43 0.44 -29.20 26.89
C GLY A 43 0.49 -27.69 27.11
N ASN A 44 0.33 -26.89 26.05
CA ASN A 44 0.42 -25.43 26.05
C ASN A 44 -0.98 -24.78 26.10
N ILE A 45 -1.99 -25.45 26.66
CA ILE A 45 -3.31 -24.83 26.78
C ILE A 45 -3.49 -24.47 28.24
N GLU A 46 -3.64 -23.18 28.53
CA GLU A 46 -3.73 -22.64 29.88
C GLU A 46 -5.17 -22.67 30.38
N LYS A 47 -6.18 -22.48 29.52
CA LYS A 47 -7.59 -22.50 29.92
C LYS A 47 -8.47 -23.39 29.05
N VAL A 48 -9.30 -24.20 29.71
CA VAL A 48 -10.27 -25.12 29.09
C VAL A 48 -11.68 -24.83 29.64
N GLU A 49 -12.53 -24.22 28.81
CA GLU A 49 -13.93 -23.94 29.13
C GLU A 49 -14.86 -25.03 28.59
N LEU A 50 -15.52 -25.75 29.50
CA LEU A 50 -16.46 -26.82 29.20
C LEU A 50 -17.90 -26.27 29.15
N ASN A 51 -18.18 -25.49 28.11
CA ASN A 51 -19.43 -24.73 27.97
C ASN A 51 -20.69 -25.58 28.19
N ASN A 52 -21.52 -25.15 29.16
CA ASN A 52 -22.78 -25.79 29.59
C ASN A 52 -22.62 -27.18 30.22
N LEU A 53 -21.43 -27.54 30.72
CA LEU A 53 -21.23 -28.74 31.53
C LEU A 53 -20.97 -28.33 32.97
N ALA A 54 -21.81 -28.79 33.89
CA ALA A 54 -21.55 -28.64 35.31
C ALA A 54 -20.37 -29.55 35.71
N ALA A 55 -19.59 -29.13 36.70
CA ALA A 55 -18.45 -29.88 37.21
C ALA A 55 -18.84 -31.30 37.66
N ALA A 56 -20.05 -31.47 38.18
CA ALA A 56 -20.60 -32.77 38.57
C ALA A 56 -20.85 -33.76 37.41
N ASP A 57 -20.93 -33.25 36.17
CA ASP A 57 -21.20 -34.05 34.96
C ASP A 57 -19.90 -34.41 34.21
N VAL A 58 -18.75 -33.89 34.65
CA VAL A 58 -17.43 -34.12 34.04
C VAL A 58 -16.58 -35.00 34.95
N GLU A 59 -16.21 -36.19 34.48
CA GLU A 59 -15.19 -37.05 35.10
C GLU A 59 -13.82 -36.71 34.51
N LEU A 60 -12.86 -36.33 35.36
CA LEU A 60 -11.43 -36.30 35.04
C LEU A 60 -10.80 -37.66 35.37
N ARG A 61 -10.09 -38.23 34.41
CA ARG A 61 -9.41 -39.52 34.59
C ARG A 61 -8.11 -39.63 33.81
N VAL A 62 -7.26 -40.58 34.19
CA VAL A 62 -6.06 -40.93 33.43
C VAL A 62 -6.26 -42.26 32.72
N ASN A 63 -6.08 -42.27 31.40
CA ASN A 63 -6.32 -43.45 30.57
C ASN A 63 -5.14 -44.45 30.59
N ASN A 64 -5.27 -45.56 29.86
CA ASN A 64 -4.23 -46.61 29.81
C ASN A 64 -2.93 -46.18 29.12
N SER A 65 -2.96 -45.05 28.41
CA SER A 65 -1.79 -44.41 27.79
C SER A 65 -1.15 -43.36 28.71
N ASN A 66 -1.63 -43.22 29.96
CA ASN A 66 -1.22 -42.20 30.93
C ASN A 66 -1.59 -40.75 30.54
N GLN A 67 -2.57 -40.57 29.67
CA GLN A 67 -3.06 -39.25 29.26
C GLN A 67 -4.27 -38.85 30.11
N LEU A 68 -4.38 -37.57 30.44
CA LEU A 68 -5.54 -37.00 31.11
C LEU A 68 -6.70 -36.90 30.10
N GLU A 69 -7.89 -37.34 30.52
CA GLU A 69 -9.14 -37.26 29.77
C GLU A 69 -10.19 -36.48 30.56
N PHE A 70 -10.90 -35.58 29.88
CA PHE A 70 -12.14 -34.98 30.31
C PHE A 70 -13.30 -35.81 29.75
N VAL A 71 -14.19 -36.34 30.59
CA VAL A 71 -15.21 -37.32 30.19
C VAL A 71 -16.58 -36.86 30.65
N ASN A 72 -17.53 -36.75 29.71
CA ASN A 72 -18.92 -36.40 30.02
C ASN A 72 -19.85 -37.51 29.52
N ASP A 73 -20.74 -38.00 30.39
CA ASP A 73 -21.68 -39.09 30.11
C ASP A 73 -20.99 -40.34 29.49
N GLY A 74 -19.75 -40.60 29.88
CA GLY A 74 -18.93 -41.71 29.40
C GLY A 74 -18.26 -41.49 28.03
N ASN A 75 -18.46 -40.34 27.39
CA ASN A 75 -17.76 -39.94 26.16
C ASN A 75 -16.55 -39.07 26.51
N VAL A 76 -15.41 -39.31 25.86
CA VAL A 76 -14.21 -38.47 26.03
C VAL A 76 -14.44 -37.16 25.27
N VAL A 77 -14.47 -36.05 26.00
CA VAL A 77 -14.58 -34.69 25.47
C VAL A 77 -13.25 -34.26 24.89
N ALA A 78 -12.19 -34.29 25.71
CA ALA A 78 -10.83 -33.91 25.36
C ALA A 78 -9.79 -34.82 26.02
N THR A 79 -8.63 -34.98 25.37
CA THR A 79 -7.46 -35.72 25.86
C THR A 79 -6.23 -34.84 25.78
N ALA A 80 -5.55 -34.59 26.91
CA ALA A 80 -4.25 -33.91 26.91
C ALA A 80 -3.15 -34.91 26.50
N THR A 81 -2.61 -34.75 25.31
CA THR A 81 -1.78 -35.77 24.65
C THR A 81 -0.32 -35.75 25.09
N ALA A 82 0.19 -34.61 25.57
CA ALA A 82 1.60 -34.38 25.89
C ALA A 82 1.91 -34.18 27.40
N GLY A 83 0.93 -34.34 28.30
CA GLY A 83 1.03 -33.82 29.67
C GLY A 83 0.71 -32.32 29.70
N LEU A 84 0.79 -31.69 30.88
CA LEU A 84 0.56 -30.24 31.03
C LEU A 84 1.92 -29.56 31.21
N ASN A 85 2.17 -28.46 30.50
CA ASN A 85 3.41 -27.69 30.67
C ASN A 85 3.29 -26.66 31.81
N SER A 86 2.07 -26.23 32.10
CA SER A 86 1.65 -25.27 33.14
C SER A 86 0.47 -25.84 33.95
N ALA A 87 -0.01 -25.08 34.94
CA ALA A 87 -1.33 -25.34 35.51
C ALA A 87 -2.39 -24.93 34.48
N VAL A 88 -3.53 -25.62 34.48
CA VAL A 88 -4.63 -25.36 33.56
C VAL A 88 -5.87 -24.97 34.35
N ASP A 89 -6.48 -23.85 34.00
CA ASP A 89 -7.81 -23.47 34.48
C ASP A 89 -8.89 -24.28 33.74
N VAL A 90 -9.70 -25.03 34.49
CA VAL A 90 -10.81 -25.81 33.95
C VAL A 90 -12.11 -25.16 34.39
N ALA A 91 -12.71 -24.40 33.48
CA ALA A 91 -13.99 -23.72 33.72
C ALA A 91 -15.17 -24.63 33.36
N PHE A 92 -16.08 -24.78 34.31
CA PHE A 92 -17.37 -25.45 34.17
C PHE A 92 -18.48 -24.41 34.02
N SER A 93 -19.75 -24.84 34.08
CA SER A 93 -20.90 -23.91 34.10
C SER A 93 -21.38 -23.52 35.51
N ASP A 94 -20.71 -24.04 36.55
CA ASP A 94 -21.01 -23.81 37.96
C ASP A 94 -19.76 -23.45 38.80
N GLY A 95 -18.70 -22.97 38.14
CA GLY A 95 -17.43 -22.53 38.70
C GLY A 95 -16.22 -23.10 37.94
N ASN A 96 -15.00 -22.87 38.43
CA ASN A 96 -13.77 -23.40 37.83
C ASN A 96 -12.89 -24.17 38.84
N ALA A 97 -11.89 -24.89 38.33
CA ALA A 97 -10.92 -25.61 39.13
C ALA A 97 -9.53 -25.59 38.48
N THR A 98 -8.48 -25.48 39.29
CA THR A 98 -7.10 -25.53 38.80
C THR A 98 -6.61 -26.97 38.69
N LEU A 99 -6.04 -27.31 37.54
CA LEU A 99 -5.50 -28.62 37.24
C LEU A 99 -3.99 -28.56 37.04
N THR A 100 -3.24 -29.21 37.93
CA THR A 100 -1.76 -29.22 37.89
C THR A 100 -1.23 -30.64 37.72
N GLN A 101 -0.26 -30.85 36.82
CA GLN A 101 0.42 -32.14 36.70
C GLN A 101 1.47 -32.34 37.82
N THR A 102 1.21 -33.25 38.76
CA THR A 102 2.09 -33.52 39.91
C THR A 102 3.03 -34.72 39.72
N GLY A 103 2.84 -35.47 38.63
CA GLY A 103 3.75 -36.52 38.18
C GLY A 103 3.41 -36.96 36.76
N GLY A 104 4.23 -37.84 36.15
CA GLY A 104 4.08 -38.18 34.73
C GLY A 104 2.75 -38.84 34.31
N ALA A 105 1.88 -39.20 35.25
CA ALA A 105 0.52 -39.74 35.03
C ALA A 105 -0.41 -39.42 36.22
N SER A 106 -0.12 -38.33 36.94
CA SER A 106 -0.80 -37.93 38.17
C SER A 106 -1.03 -36.44 38.13
N TYR A 107 -2.26 -36.03 38.38
CA TYR A 107 -2.70 -34.64 38.36
C TYR A 107 -3.35 -34.30 39.69
N THR A 108 -3.28 -33.05 40.09
CA THR A 108 -4.03 -32.50 41.21
C THR A 108 -5.10 -31.58 40.64
N LEU A 109 -6.35 -31.82 41.03
CA LEU A 109 -7.44 -30.87 40.84
C LEU A 109 -7.62 -30.15 42.18
N ALA A 110 -7.62 -28.83 42.17
CA ALA A 110 -7.73 -28.00 43.36
C ALA A 110 -8.76 -26.88 43.12
N ASP A 111 -9.41 -26.45 44.21
CA ASP A 111 -10.10 -25.17 44.25
C ASP A 111 -9.06 -24.06 44.00
N PRO A 112 -9.24 -23.17 43.01
CA PRO A 112 -8.31 -22.06 42.75
C PRO A 112 -8.21 -21.12 43.95
N ASP A 113 -9.27 -20.99 44.76
CA ASP A 113 -9.34 -20.07 45.89
C ASP A 113 -8.87 -20.72 47.22
N ASP A 114 -8.75 -22.05 47.28
CA ASP A 114 -8.27 -22.81 48.45
C ASP A 114 -7.45 -24.04 48.04
N ASP A 115 -6.13 -23.89 47.92
CA ASP A 115 -5.19 -24.96 47.56
C ASP A 115 -5.22 -26.19 48.51
N THR A 116 -5.82 -26.03 49.70
CA THR A 116 -5.99 -27.11 50.66
C THR A 116 -7.19 -28.01 50.36
N ASP A 117 -8.16 -27.54 49.57
CA ASP A 117 -9.23 -28.35 48.99
C ASP A 117 -8.80 -28.91 47.64
N SER A 118 -8.08 -30.04 47.69
CA SER A 118 -7.55 -30.69 46.49
C SER A 118 -7.69 -32.20 46.50
N VAL A 119 -7.79 -32.77 45.30
CA VAL A 119 -7.85 -34.21 45.05
C VAL A 119 -6.84 -34.64 44.00
N THR A 120 -6.44 -35.92 44.03
CA THR A 120 -5.51 -36.48 43.03
C THR A 120 -6.26 -37.26 41.96
N VAL A 121 -6.00 -36.96 40.70
CA VAL A 121 -6.47 -37.70 39.52
C VAL A 121 -5.33 -38.56 38.98
N ASP A 122 -5.50 -39.88 39.00
CA ASP A 122 -4.52 -40.84 38.46
C ASP A 122 -5.19 -42.08 37.83
N ALA A 123 -4.38 -43.00 37.30
CA ALA A 123 -4.90 -44.20 36.61
C ALA A 123 -5.72 -45.16 37.49
N ASN A 124 -5.71 -44.98 38.82
CA ASN A 124 -6.50 -45.75 39.78
C ASN A 124 -7.60 -44.91 40.46
N ASN A 125 -7.62 -43.60 40.25
CA ASN A 125 -8.49 -42.66 40.93
C ASN A 125 -8.99 -41.56 39.98
N SER A 126 -10.07 -41.85 39.24
CA SER A 126 -10.85 -40.79 38.56
C SER A 126 -11.54 -39.90 39.60
N GLN A 127 -11.80 -38.64 39.25
CA GLN A 127 -12.56 -37.69 40.08
C GLN A 127 -13.61 -36.99 39.21
N ASP A 128 -14.74 -36.63 39.81
CA ASP A 128 -15.68 -35.71 39.18
C ASP A 128 -15.12 -34.27 39.31
N GLY A 129 -15.49 -33.36 38.41
CA GLY A 129 -14.99 -31.97 38.42
C GLY A 129 -15.32 -31.23 39.72
N ASN A 130 -16.39 -31.62 40.40
CA ASN A 130 -16.80 -31.07 41.71
C ASN A 130 -16.26 -31.85 42.91
N ALA A 131 -15.16 -32.59 42.74
CA ALA A 131 -14.51 -33.29 43.84
C ALA A 131 -13.80 -32.34 44.83
N VAL A 132 -13.67 -31.08 44.46
CA VAL A 132 -13.17 -29.92 45.22
C VAL A 132 -14.22 -28.82 45.22
N GLY A 133 -14.07 -27.81 46.08
CA GLY A 133 -14.69 -26.50 45.88
C GLY A 133 -14.34 -25.93 44.51
N LEU A 134 -15.24 -25.09 43.98
CA LEU A 134 -15.05 -24.42 42.69
C LEU A 134 -14.91 -22.93 42.96
N GLY A 135 -13.99 -22.28 42.25
CA GLY A 135 -13.88 -20.83 42.22
C GLY A 135 -14.95 -20.20 41.34
N ASP A 136 -14.91 -18.87 41.22
CA ASP A 136 -15.86 -18.12 40.38
C ASP A 136 -15.63 -18.38 38.88
N GLU A 137 -16.72 -18.36 38.10
CA GLU A 137 -16.80 -18.76 36.68
C GLU A 137 -15.87 -18.00 35.71
N THR A 138 -15.13 -17.00 36.19
CA THR A 138 -14.33 -16.07 35.38
C THR A 138 -12.92 -15.87 35.92
N SER A 139 -12.23 -16.92 36.38
CA SER A 139 -10.78 -16.83 36.58
C SER A 139 -10.13 -16.48 35.25
N SER A 140 -9.81 -15.20 35.06
CA SER A 140 -8.93 -14.73 34.02
C SER A 140 -7.52 -15.02 34.51
N ASP A 141 -6.77 -15.84 33.78
CA ASP A 141 -5.33 -16.02 33.98
C ASP A 141 -4.58 -14.72 33.60
N ASP A 142 -4.84 -13.66 34.37
CA ASP A 142 -3.92 -12.57 34.69
C ASP A 142 -4.09 -12.22 36.18
N ASP A 143 -4.28 -13.26 37.00
CA ASP A 143 -4.18 -13.17 38.44
C ASP A 143 -2.70 -13.08 38.82
N GLY A 144 -2.20 -11.86 38.70
CA GLY A 144 -1.30 -11.32 39.71
C GLY A 144 -1.90 -11.36 41.11
N GLY A 145 -2.49 -12.47 41.56
CA GLY A 145 -2.93 -12.74 42.93
C GLY A 145 -3.68 -11.62 43.65
N GLY A 146 -4.44 -10.81 42.92
CA GLY A 146 -5.44 -9.91 43.48
C GLY A 146 -6.75 -10.68 43.55
N ASP A 147 -7.23 -10.95 44.76
CA ASP A 147 -8.59 -11.44 44.95
C ASP A 147 -9.55 -10.49 44.19
N THR A 148 -10.59 -11.00 43.52
CA THR A 148 -11.53 -10.11 42.81
C THR A 148 -12.38 -9.34 43.82
N GLY A 149 -12.21 -8.01 43.86
CA GLY A 149 -13.00 -7.14 44.72
C GLY A 149 -14.47 -7.02 44.30
N ASN A 150 -15.23 -6.23 45.05
CA ASN A 150 -16.65 -6.02 44.80
C ASN A 150 -16.90 -5.12 43.58
N ILE A 151 -18.04 -5.36 42.91
CA ILE A 151 -18.51 -4.50 41.81
C ILE A 151 -19.69 -3.66 42.29
N PHE A 152 -19.57 -2.34 42.20
CA PHE A 152 -20.60 -1.37 42.55
C PHE A 152 -21.15 -0.67 41.30
N THR A 153 -22.45 -0.42 41.31
CA THR A 153 -23.10 0.46 40.30
C THR A 153 -23.67 1.67 41.02
N LEU A 154 -23.18 2.84 40.67
CA LEU A 154 -23.60 4.11 41.26
C LEU A 154 -25.03 4.45 40.85
N THR A 155 -25.68 5.24 41.71
CA THR A 155 -27.05 5.71 41.57
C THR A 155 -27.06 7.20 41.24
N THR A 156 -28.24 7.77 41.00
CA THR A 156 -28.38 9.22 40.77
C THR A 156 -28.52 10.03 42.07
N ASP A 157 -28.66 9.33 43.20
CA ASP A 157 -28.60 9.92 44.54
C ASP A 157 -27.15 9.84 45.03
N ALA A 158 -26.82 10.65 46.04
CA ALA A 158 -25.48 10.61 46.64
C ALA A 158 -25.14 9.20 47.19
N ASP A 159 -24.08 8.61 46.65
CA ASP A 159 -23.53 7.34 47.05
C ASP A 159 -22.45 7.53 48.15
N THR A 160 -22.35 6.54 49.03
CA THR A 160 -21.33 6.50 50.09
C THR A 160 -20.86 5.06 50.24
N LEU A 161 -19.68 4.80 49.69
CA LEU A 161 -19.01 3.50 49.67
C LEU A 161 -17.73 3.60 50.52
N SER A 162 -17.48 2.61 51.39
CA SER A 162 -16.26 2.59 52.23
C SER A 162 -16.00 1.20 52.83
N PRO A 163 -14.75 0.85 53.20
CA PRO A 163 -14.45 -0.45 53.81
C PRO A 163 -15.14 -0.65 55.16
N ASN A 164 -15.50 0.47 55.81
CA ASN A 164 -16.14 0.51 57.12
C ASN A 164 -17.67 0.69 57.07
N ALA A 165 -18.29 0.58 55.88
CA ALA A 165 -19.73 0.77 55.73
C ALA A 165 -20.52 -0.28 56.53
N SER A 166 -21.57 0.16 57.22
CA SER A 166 -22.41 -0.77 58.01
C SER A 166 -23.34 -1.66 57.17
N SER A 167 -23.53 -1.31 55.89
CA SER A 167 -24.30 -2.07 54.91
C SER A 167 -23.31 -2.79 54.01
N THR A 168 -23.46 -4.11 53.88
CA THR A 168 -22.61 -4.92 52.99
C THR A 168 -22.72 -4.48 51.53
N ALA A 169 -23.85 -3.89 51.11
CA ALA A 169 -24.02 -3.38 49.74
C ALA A 169 -23.21 -2.10 49.44
N ASN A 170 -22.59 -1.50 50.46
CA ASN A 170 -21.78 -0.28 50.36
C ASN A 170 -20.36 -0.50 50.91
N GLN A 171 -20.03 -1.73 51.26
CA GLN A 171 -18.78 -2.08 51.89
C GLN A 171 -17.83 -2.56 50.81
N THR A 172 -16.80 -1.78 50.56
CA THR A 172 -15.67 -2.10 49.67
C THR A 172 -14.72 -3.08 50.38
N SER A 173 -13.79 -3.69 49.63
CA SER A 173 -12.86 -4.73 50.11
C SER A 173 -11.43 -4.22 50.25
N ASP A 174 -10.51 -5.12 50.61
CA ASP A 174 -9.06 -4.90 50.54
C ASP A 174 -8.50 -5.47 49.19
N ASP A 175 -9.41 -5.74 48.25
CA ASP A 175 -9.25 -6.47 47.00
C ASP A 175 -9.69 -5.54 45.86
N ASP A 176 -9.27 -5.79 44.61
CA ASP A 176 -9.48 -4.89 43.47
C ASP A 176 -10.98 -4.64 43.15
N ASP A 177 -11.54 -3.56 43.69
CA ASP A 177 -12.93 -3.15 43.54
C ASP A 177 -13.18 -2.42 42.20
N ARG A 178 -14.40 -2.56 41.67
CA ARG A 178 -14.84 -1.84 40.46
C ARG A 178 -16.09 -1.03 40.69
N PHE A 179 -16.04 0.26 40.35
CA PHE A 179 -17.15 1.20 40.47
C PHE A 179 -17.64 1.61 39.08
N ARG A 180 -18.96 1.62 38.88
CA ARG A 180 -19.56 1.89 37.56
C ARG A 180 -20.69 2.91 37.64
N ALA A 181 -20.56 4.01 36.89
CA ALA A 181 -21.61 4.97 36.59
C ALA A 181 -21.91 4.94 35.08
N PRO A 182 -22.59 3.89 34.57
CA PRO A 182 -22.72 3.67 33.11
C PRO A 182 -23.71 4.62 32.42
N GLU A 183 -24.39 5.48 33.17
CA GLU A 183 -25.36 6.45 32.66
C GLU A 183 -25.04 7.81 33.26
N ASP A 184 -25.33 8.87 32.52
CA ASP A 184 -25.18 10.25 32.96
C ASP A 184 -25.87 10.54 34.31
N GLY A 185 -25.25 11.43 35.07
CA GLY A 185 -25.73 11.90 36.37
C GLY A 185 -25.65 10.88 37.50
N ARG A 186 -24.99 9.73 37.28
CA ARG A 186 -24.72 8.74 38.33
C ARG A 186 -23.40 8.93 39.07
N LEU A 187 -22.47 9.70 38.50
CA LEU A 187 -21.33 10.22 39.22
C LEU A 187 -21.51 11.73 39.38
N THR A 188 -21.48 12.20 40.62
CA THR A 188 -21.80 13.56 41.01
C THR A 188 -20.81 14.07 42.06
N THR A 189 -20.80 15.38 42.28
CA THR A 189 -20.01 16.01 43.36
C THR A 189 -20.43 15.57 44.78
N ALA A 190 -21.57 14.88 44.93
CA ALA A 190 -22.08 14.46 46.23
C ALA A 190 -21.63 13.05 46.63
N ASP A 191 -21.01 12.32 45.70
CA ASP A 191 -20.59 10.93 45.92
C ASP A 191 -19.29 10.87 46.72
N PHE A 192 -19.24 9.90 47.64
CA PHE A 192 -18.08 9.56 48.44
C PHE A 192 -17.72 8.09 48.19
N ILE A 193 -16.52 7.84 47.69
CA ILE A 193 -15.99 6.50 47.44
C ILE A 193 -14.64 6.39 48.12
N ASP A 194 -14.56 5.50 49.10
CA ASP A 194 -13.32 5.02 49.72
C ASP A 194 -13.21 3.55 49.30
N ALA A 195 -12.31 3.23 48.38
CA ALA A 195 -12.27 1.90 47.77
C ALA A 195 -11.53 0.92 48.69
N GLY A 196 -10.31 1.22 49.12
CA GLY A 196 -9.70 0.50 50.23
C GLY A 196 -8.21 0.30 50.03
N ASP A 197 -7.75 -0.90 50.34
CA ASP A 197 -6.52 -1.43 49.76
C ASP A 197 -6.92 -2.17 48.46
N GLY A 198 -6.01 -2.29 47.49
CA GLY A 198 -6.32 -2.90 46.18
C GLY A 198 -5.84 -2.02 45.04
N SER A 199 -6.09 -2.47 43.80
CA SER A 199 -6.01 -1.67 42.58
C SER A 199 -7.43 -1.41 42.09
N ASP A 200 -7.99 -0.27 42.50
CA ASP A 200 -9.41 0.01 42.36
C ASP A 200 -9.72 0.87 41.12
N THR A 201 -10.78 0.50 40.38
CA THR A 201 -11.15 1.17 39.12
C THR A 201 -12.55 1.81 39.19
N LEU A 202 -12.67 3.08 38.78
CA LEU A 202 -13.95 3.78 38.55
C LEU A 202 -14.17 4.03 37.05
N THR A 203 -15.34 3.67 36.54
CA THR A 203 -15.79 3.99 35.17
C THR A 203 -17.05 4.86 35.23
N ALA A 204 -17.11 5.96 34.47
CA ALA A 204 -18.25 6.87 34.50
C ALA A 204 -18.59 7.48 33.13
N ALA A 205 -19.85 7.38 32.71
CA ALA A 205 -20.38 8.17 31.62
C ALA A 205 -20.83 9.54 32.16
N VAL A 206 -20.39 10.62 31.51
CA VAL A 206 -20.70 12.00 31.90
C VAL A 206 -21.24 12.73 30.67
N THR A 207 -22.55 12.99 30.63
CA THR A 207 -23.14 13.74 29.52
C THR A 207 -23.42 15.16 29.97
N ASN A 208 -23.02 16.13 29.17
CA ASN A 208 -23.07 17.50 29.61
C ASN A 208 -24.50 18.03 29.84
N ALA A 209 -24.65 18.78 30.92
CA ALA A 209 -25.76 19.67 31.19
C ALA A 209 -25.18 21.02 31.59
N ALA A 210 -25.19 21.98 30.66
CA ALA A 210 -24.65 23.33 30.77
C ALA A 210 -23.63 23.62 31.90
N ASN A 211 -22.33 23.60 31.55
CA ASN A 211 -21.19 23.83 32.47
C ASN A 211 -21.19 22.84 33.65
N LEU A 212 -21.26 21.54 33.35
CA LEU A 212 -21.27 20.49 34.37
C LEU A 212 -19.91 20.39 35.08
N VAL A 213 -19.92 20.32 36.42
CA VAL A 213 -18.72 20.04 37.23
C VAL A 213 -18.89 18.72 37.96
N VAL A 214 -17.98 17.77 37.72
CA VAL A 214 -17.91 16.46 38.37
C VAL A 214 -16.70 16.43 39.30
N ALA A 215 -16.95 16.48 40.61
CA ALA A 215 -15.91 16.53 41.65
C ALA A 215 -16.27 15.66 42.87
N PRO A 216 -16.38 14.32 42.70
CA PRO A 216 -16.64 13.40 43.81
C PRO A 216 -15.51 13.42 44.84
N GLU A 217 -15.76 12.91 46.05
CA GLU A 217 -14.72 12.63 47.04
C GLU A 217 -14.25 11.18 46.86
N LEU A 218 -13.05 10.99 46.31
CA LEU A 218 -12.47 9.68 46.03
C LEU A 218 -11.24 9.43 46.92
N VAL A 219 -11.19 8.27 47.57
CA VAL A 219 -10.09 7.83 48.43
C VAL A 219 -9.69 6.42 47.99
N SER A 220 -8.40 6.23 47.71
CA SER A 220 -7.82 4.96 47.23
C SER A 220 -8.49 4.43 45.96
N VAL A 221 -8.93 5.29 45.04
CA VAL A 221 -9.28 4.86 43.68
C VAL A 221 -8.08 5.17 42.81
N GLU A 222 -7.41 4.16 42.29
CA GLU A 222 -6.17 4.29 41.52
C GLU A 222 -6.43 4.66 40.07
N GLU A 223 -7.51 4.15 39.48
CA GLU A 223 -7.84 4.38 38.07
C GLU A 223 -9.24 4.95 37.90
N TRP A 224 -9.37 6.02 37.13
CA TRP A 224 -10.65 6.64 36.82
C TRP A 224 -10.80 6.86 35.31
N TYR A 225 -11.74 6.15 34.69
CA TYR A 225 -12.11 6.28 33.29
C TYR A 225 -13.42 7.05 33.18
N VAL A 226 -13.44 8.09 32.36
CA VAL A 226 -14.62 8.91 32.09
C VAL A 226 -14.91 8.89 30.60
N THR A 227 -16.16 8.64 30.24
CA THR A 227 -16.68 8.78 28.88
C THR A 227 -17.51 10.05 28.80
N PRO A 228 -16.91 11.20 28.47
CA PRO A 228 -17.65 12.44 28.33
C PRO A 228 -18.42 12.47 27.01
N THR A 229 -19.61 13.08 27.05
CA THR A 229 -20.33 13.48 25.85
C THR A 229 -20.68 14.96 26.01
N THR A 230 -20.05 15.80 25.22
CA THR A 230 -20.30 17.25 25.24
C THR A 230 -21.54 17.58 24.41
N ALA A 231 -22.10 18.77 24.60
CA ALA A 231 -23.24 19.24 23.82
C ALA A 231 -22.95 20.66 23.39
N ALA A 232 -23.32 21.00 22.14
CA ALA A 232 -23.19 22.30 21.51
C ALA A 232 -22.97 23.51 22.45
N GLY A 233 -21.74 24.00 22.50
CA GLY A 233 -21.27 25.17 23.24
C GLY A 233 -21.26 25.06 24.77
N GLU A 234 -21.08 23.85 25.32
CA GLU A 234 -21.01 23.61 26.76
C GLU A 234 -19.80 22.75 27.15
N ASP A 235 -19.06 23.21 28.17
CA ASP A 235 -17.87 22.53 28.71
C ASP A 235 -18.20 21.53 29.82
N VAL A 236 -17.37 20.50 29.99
CA VAL A 236 -17.43 19.55 31.11
C VAL A 236 -16.17 19.70 31.96
N GLU A 237 -16.32 19.97 33.25
CA GLU A 237 -15.21 19.99 34.20
C GLU A 237 -15.17 18.69 35.03
N ILE A 238 -14.06 17.96 34.97
CA ILE A 238 -13.75 16.81 35.82
C ILE A 238 -12.64 17.24 36.79
N SER A 239 -12.93 17.27 38.09
CA SER A 239 -12.04 17.87 39.08
C SER A 239 -11.47 16.84 40.05
N GLY A 240 -10.15 16.73 40.11
CA GLY A 240 -9.38 15.94 41.10
C GLY A 240 -9.27 16.58 42.50
N ALA A 241 -9.93 17.72 42.76
CA ALA A 241 -9.72 18.50 44.00
C ALA A 241 -9.98 17.74 45.31
N ASN A 242 -10.84 16.72 45.30
CA ASN A 242 -11.17 15.89 46.46
C ASN A 242 -10.78 14.42 46.25
N VAL A 243 -9.73 14.17 45.45
CA VAL A 243 -9.27 12.83 45.11
C VAL A 243 -7.92 12.57 45.78
N THR A 244 -7.76 11.40 46.41
CA THR A 244 -6.49 10.93 46.98
C THR A 244 -6.25 9.47 46.61
N GLY A 245 -5.04 9.13 46.17
CA GLY A 245 -4.67 7.76 45.76
C GLY A 245 -4.70 7.52 44.24
N LEU A 246 -5.30 8.45 43.48
CA LEU A 246 -5.37 8.36 42.02
C LEU A 246 -3.99 8.28 41.38
N GLN A 247 -3.85 7.36 40.44
CA GLN A 247 -2.66 7.14 39.63
C GLN A 247 -2.95 7.47 38.16
N GLN A 248 -4.18 7.23 37.69
CA GLN A 248 -4.58 7.44 36.30
C GLN A 248 -5.97 8.07 36.18
N LEU A 249 -6.13 9.04 35.28
CA LEU A 249 -7.41 9.61 34.87
C LEU A 249 -7.53 9.58 33.35
N TRP A 250 -8.45 8.81 32.81
CA TRP A 250 -8.65 8.63 31.37
C TRP A 250 -9.92 9.30 30.88
N VAL A 251 -9.80 10.06 29.79
CA VAL A 251 -10.91 10.47 28.93
C VAL A 251 -11.03 9.42 27.83
N GLN A 252 -12.10 8.64 27.85
CA GLN A 252 -12.30 7.48 26.96
C GLN A 252 -13.48 7.73 26.03
N ASP A 253 -13.32 7.46 24.73
CA ASP A 253 -14.36 7.51 23.72
C ASP A 253 -15.19 8.79 23.79
N ALA A 254 -14.50 9.92 23.98
CA ALA A 254 -15.17 11.20 24.07
C ALA A 254 -15.90 11.50 22.76
N VAL A 255 -17.15 11.95 22.90
CA VAL A 255 -18.02 12.25 21.76
C VAL A 255 -18.32 13.73 21.75
N ASP A 256 -17.92 14.40 20.67
CA ASP A 256 -18.50 15.68 20.30
C ASP A 256 -19.88 15.44 19.66
N ALA A 257 -20.92 16.01 20.27
CA ALA A 257 -22.28 15.92 19.75
C ALA A 257 -22.71 17.16 18.96
N ASP A 258 -21.86 18.19 18.88
CA ASP A 258 -22.09 19.32 18.00
C ASP A 258 -21.78 18.93 16.55
N THR A 259 -22.55 19.52 15.63
CA THR A 259 -22.37 19.41 14.18
C THR A 259 -22.12 20.80 13.57
N SER A 260 -21.93 21.80 14.42
CA SER A 260 -21.65 23.19 14.07
C SER A 260 -20.28 23.58 14.63
N ASP A 261 -19.35 23.82 13.73
CA ASP A 261 -18.02 24.44 13.91
C ASP A 261 -18.12 25.90 14.45
N ASP A 262 -18.82 26.15 15.57
CA ASP A 262 -18.97 27.52 16.10
C ASP A 262 -18.66 27.78 17.59
N ALA A 263 -18.29 26.76 18.37
CA ALA A 263 -17.54 26.89 19.64
C ALA A 263 -17.10 25.51 20.17
N ASP A 264 -15.82 25.16 19.98
CA ASP A 264 -15.24 23.87 20.38
C ASP A 264 -15.56 23.54 21.85
N GLU A 265 -16.16 22.36 22.07
CA GLU A 265 -16.54 21.89 23.39
C GLU A 265 -15.33 21.36 24.17
N GLU A 266 -15.06 21.97 25.33
CA GLU A 266 -13.86 21.67 26.10
C GLU A 266 -14.13 20.70 27.27
N ILE A 267 -13.34 19.63 27.33
CA ILE A 267 -13.22 18.75 28.51
C ILE A 267 -12.10 19.28 29.38
N ASN A 268 -12.48 19.87 30.50
CA ASN A 268 -11.59 20.49 31.47
C ASN A 268 -11.24 19.53 32.61
N LEU A 269 -10.01 19.03 32.64
CA LEU A 269 -9.47 18.22 33.73
C LEU A 269 -8.75 19.12 34.73
N THR A 270 -9.37 19.41 35.87
CA THR A 270 -8.83 20.38 36.84
C THR A 270 -8.37 19.75 38.13
N ASN A 271 -7.44 20.42 38.80
CA ASN A 271 -6.94 20.04 40.11
C ASN A 271 -6.29 18.63 40.14
N ILE A 272 -5.62 18.25 39.06
CA ILE A 272 -4.97 16.94 38.92
C ILE A 272 -3.55 16.99 39.53
N GLY A 273 -3.12 15.92 40.20
CA GLY A 273 -1.73 15.81 40.69
C GLY A 273 -0.76 15.58 39.55
N THR A 274 0.46 16.14 39.62
CA THR A 274 1.51 15.89 38.60
C THR A 274 2.02 14.43 38.59
N ASP A 275 1.72 13.68 39.64
CA ASP A 275 1.98 12.25 39.78
C ASP A 275 0.88 11.36 39.18
N VAL A 276 -0.22 11.96 38.72
CA VAL A 276 -1.31 11.28 38.01
C VAL A 276 -1.03 11.33 36.51
N THR A 277 -1.07 10.19 35.84
CA THR A 277 -1.07 10.13 34.38
C THR A 277 -2.47 10.46 33.86
N VAL A 278 -2.57 11.43 32.97
CA VAL A 278 -3.82 11.79 32.30
C VAL A 278 -3.87 11.11 30.95
N GLY A 279 -4.84 10.24 30.73
CA GLY A 279 -4.98 9.49 29.50
C GLY A 279 -6.08 10.03 28.58
N ILE A 280 -5.88 9.91 27.27
CA ILE A 280 -6.90 10.08 26.23
C ILE A 280 -6.94 8.76 25.45
N GLU A 281 -8.12 8.14 25.40
CA GLU A 281 -8.35 6.88 24.71
C GLU A 281 -9.50 7.04 23.71
N GLY A 282 -9.26 6.70 22.44
CA GLY A 282 -10.27 6.84 21.41
C GLY A 282 -10.70 8.29 21.16
N GLY A 283 -11.94 8.44 20.71
CA GLY A 283 -12.54 9.71 20.29
C GLY A 283 -13.27 9.54 18.95
N THR A 284 -14.35 10.29 18.72
CA THR A 284 -14.99 10.27 17.40
C THR A 284 -14.31 11.29 16.50
N VAL A 285 -13.58 10.80 15.49
CA VAL A 285 -13.17 11.61 14.33
C VAL A 285 -14.39 11.78 13.43
N ASP A 286 -15.05 12.93 13.41
CA ASP A 286 -15.95 13.25 12.29
C ASP A 286 -15.07 13.61 11.08
N ASN A 287 -14.77 12.59 10.29
CA ASN A 287 -13.97 12.63 9.08
C ASN A 287 -14.53 13.56 7.97
N THR A 288 -15.64 14.25 8.18
CA THR A 288 -16.19 15.22 7.24
C THR A 288 -15.88 16.67 7.57
N ASP A 289 -15.76 17.03 8.85
CA ASP A 289 -15.64 18.43 9.29
C ASP A 289 -14.48 18.68 10.27
N GLY A 290 -13.75 17.65 10.73
CA GLY A 290 -12.59 17.82 11.63
C GLY A 290 -12.94 18.02 13.10
N ASN A 291 -14.22 17.90 13.47
CA ASN A 291 -14.66 18.01 14.87
C ASN A 291 -14.17 16.79 15.68
N THR A 292 -13.05 16.97 16.36
CA THR A 292 -12.59 16.14 17.47
C THR A 292 -12.73 16.95 18.78
N ILE A 293 -12.57 16.29 19.92
CA ILE A 293 -12.78 16.91 21.24
C ILE A 293 -11.55 17.70 21.72
N ASP A 294 -11.81 18.83 22.39
CA ASP A 294 -10.79 19.58 23.11
C ASP A 294 -10.60 19.06 24.53
N VAL A 295 -9.34 18.86 24.94
CA VAL A 295 -8.97 18.42 26.30
C VAL A 295 -8.00 19.40 26.92
N THR A 296 -8.41 20.06 28.00
CA THR A 296 -7.55 20.94 28.78
C THR A 296 -7.19 20.32 30.12
N VAL A 297 -5.89 20.20 30.38
CA VAL A 297 -5.36 19.59 31.60
C VAL A 297 -4.70 20.64 32.49
N ALA A 298 -5.25 20.84 33.68
CA ALA A 298 -4.76 21.76 34.69
C ALA A 298 -4.23 21.01 35.92
N PHE A 299 -2.93 20.74 35.91
CA PHE A 299 -2.19 20.16 37.01
C PHE A 299 -2.07 21.13 38.21
N THR A 300 -1.88 20.57 39.40
CA THR A 300 -1.73 21.32 40.66
C THR A 300 -0.29 21.34 41.14
N GLY A 301 0.06 22.40 41.88
CA GLY A 301 1.42 22.53 42.43
C GLY A 301 2.48 23.01 41.44
N VAL A 302 2.07 23.35 40.21
CA VAL A 302 2.90 23.70 39.06
C VAL A 302 3.35 25.17 39.01
N ALA A 303 3.83 25.67 40.15
CA ALA A 303 4.37 27.04 40.24
C ALA A 303 5.92 27.04 40.30
N GLY A 304 6.52 25.88 40.04
CA GLY A 304 7.96 25.65 39.96
C GLY A 304 8.54 26.23 38.67
N ALA A 305 9.70 25.71 38.29
CA ALA A 305 10.37 26.02 37.02
C ALA A 305 11.03 24.73 36.48
N SER A 306 10.47 23.59 36.88
CA SER A 306 10.94 22.23 36.63
C SER A 306 9.81 21.24 36.94
N ASP A 307 8.57 21.67 36.72
CA ASP A 307 7.37 20.87 36.91
C ASP A 307 7.27 19.88 35.75
N SER A 308 6.90 18.63 36.07
CA SER A 308 6.76 17.56 35.10
C SER A 308 5.46 16.81 35.31
N ALA A 309 4.82 16.42 34.22
CA ALA A 309 3.58 15.66 34.22
C ALA A 309 3.55 14.68 33.05
N SER A 310 2.59 13.75 33.07
CA SER A 310 2.45 12.72 32.04
C SER A 310 1.06 12.74 31.42
N VAL A 311 1.03 12.67 30.09
CA VAL A 311 -0.16 12.39 29.28
C VAL A 311 0.03 11.04 28.60
N ALA A 312 -0.99 10.19 28.61
CA ALA A 312 -1.01 8.93 27.89
C ALA A 312 -2.03 8.99 26.76
N LEU A 313 -1.71 8.36 25.64
CA LEU A 313 -2.53 8.24 24.46
C LEU A 313 -2.76 6.75 24.17
N LYS A 314 -3.96 6.42 23.72
CA LYS A 314 -4.30 5.07 23.27
C LYS A 314 -5.36 5.17 22.17
N ASP A 315 -4.93 4.99 20.92
CA ASP A 315 -5.79 5.19 19.74
C ASP A 315 -6.52 6.55 19.82
N ALA A 316 -5.85 7.58 20.37
CA ALA A 316 -6.48 8.85 20.73
C ALA A 316 -6.88 9.63 19.47
N ALA A 317 -8.01 10.32 19.53
CA ALA A 317 -8.47 11.24 18.50
C ALA A 317 -8.96 12.54 19.17
N ALA A 318 -8.13 13.58 19.15
CA ALA A 318 -8.41 14.87 19.78
C ALA A 318 -8.16 16.04 18.82
N ASP A 319 -8.88 17.15 19.00
CA ASP A 319 -8.60 18.38 18.26
C ASP A 319 -7.46 19.09 19.00
N THR A 320 -7.80 19.85 20.04
CA THR A 320 -6.81 20.52 20.86
C THR A 320 -6.56 19.80 22.18
N VAL A 321 -5.30 19.48 22.48
CA VAL A 321 -4.85 19.10 23.82
C VAL A 321 -4.05 20.25 24.43
N THR A 322 -4.55 20.83 25.52
CA THR A 322 -3.88 21.94 26.22
C THR A 322 -3.28 21.48 27.55
N VAL A 323 -1.98 21.68 27.74
CA VAL A 323 -1.28 21.45 29.01
C VAL A 323 -0.55 22.72 29.45
N ALA A 324 -0.98 23.28 30.57
CA ALA A 324 -0.47 24.56 31.07
C ALA A 324 0.50 24.40 32.25
N ASN A 325 1.51 25.26 32.30
CA ASN A 325 2.50 25.42 33.37
C ASN A 325 3.36 24.17 33.66
N ILE A 326 3.56 23.30 32.68
CA ILE A 326 4.45 22.14 32.79
C ILE A 326 5.71 22.42 31.97
N GLU A 327 6.89 22.35 32.59
CA GLU A 327 8.17 22.53 31.88
C GLU A 327 8.64 21.24 31.19
N THR A 328 8.30 20.06 31.72
CA THR A 328 8.63 18.75 31.12
C THR A 328 7.40 17.86 31.00
N LEU A 329 6.85 17.76 29.78
CA LEU A 329 5.73 16.88 29.48
C LEU A 329 6.25 15.51 29.01
N ASN A 330 5.72 14.42 29.55
CA ASN A 330 5.93 13.08 29.05
C ASN A 330 4.65 12.62 28.35
N VAL A 331 4.74 12.21 27.08
CA VAL A 331 3.65 11.69 26.26
C VAL A 331 3.95 10.23 25.97
N SER A 332 3.06 9.32 26.36
CA SER A 332 3.21 7.89 26.08
C SER A 332 2.06 7.35 25.25
N GLU A 333 2.34 6.59 24.21
CA GLU A 333 1.35 5.97 23.33
C GLU A 333 1.45 4.43 23.43
N THR A 334 0.30 3.77 23.56
CA THR A 334 0.22 2.31 23.78
C THR A 334 -0.89 1.60 22.97
N GLY A 335 -1.58 2.31 22.09
CA GLY A 335 -2.68 1.80 21.26
C GLY A 335 -2.19 1.01 20.05
N SER A 336 -2.67 -0.21 19.90
CA SER A 336 -2.26 -1.11 18.80
C SER A 336 -3.19 -1.11 17.61
N ASP A 337 -4.30 -0.37 17.68
CA ASP A 337 -5.38 -0.47 16.69
C ASP A 337 -5.33 0.71 15.70
N ALA A 338 -4.85 1.88 16.13
CA ALA A 338 -4.66 3.06 15.30
C ALA A 338 -3.55 3.98 15.85
N THR A 339 -2.95 4.76 14.95
CA THR A 339 -2.11 5.91 15.32
C THR A 339 -2.93 6.88 16.18
N SER A 340 -2.36 7.35 17.29
CA SER A 340 -2.97 8.41 18.08
C SER A 340 -2.78 9.75 17.37
N ASP A 341 -3.86 10.47 17.14
CA ASP A 341 -3.93 11.67 16.33
C ASP A 341 -4.44 12.87 17.15
N ILE A 342 -3.66 13.96 17.13
CA ILE A 342 -3.96 15.22 17.80
C ILE A 342 -3.75 16.36 16.80
N GLU A 343 -4.80 17.11 16.49
CA GLU A 343 -4.66 18.25 15.57
C GLU A 343 -3.73 19.33 16.16
N THR A 344 -3.97 19.76 17.40
CA THR A 344 -3.17 20.80 18.06
C THR A 344 -2.75 20.43 19.49
N LEU A 345 -1.45 20.47 19.78
CA LEU A 345 -0.90 20.38 21.13
C LEU A 345 -0.46 21.76 21.62
N VAL A 346 -1.13 22.31 22.63
CA VAL A 346 -0.85 23.64 23.19
C VAL A 346 -0.09 23.52 24.51
N LEU A 347 1.13 24.05 24.54
CA LEU A 347 2.04 24.01 25.69
C LEU A 347 2.56 25.43 26.02
N ASP A 348 2.05 26.05 27.08
CA ASP A 348 2.41 27.46 27.38
C ASP A 348 3.81 27.62 28.03
N SER A 349 4.33 26.57 28.66
CA SER A 349 5.53 26.61 29.50
C SER A 349 6.52 25.47 29.25
N ALA A 350 6.18 24.50 28.39
CA ALA A 350 7.04 23.35 28.14
C ALA A 350 8.37 23.77 27.50
N GLU A 351 9.47 23.31 28.10
CA GLU A 351 10.82 23.38 27.55
C GLU A 351 11.22 22.03 26.93
N THR A 352 10.64 20.94 27.46
CA THR A 352 10.91 19.56 27.01
C THR A 352 9.62 18.77 26.85
N VAL A 353 9.50 18.06 25.72
CA VAL A 353 8.49 17.03 25.49
C VAL A 353 9.20 15.70 25.26
N ASN A 354 8.94 14.70 26.09
CA ASN A 354 9.40 13.34 25.86
C ASN A 354 8.26 12.53 25.26
N VAL A 355 8.48 11.86 24.14
CA VAL A 355 7.48 11.00 23.49
C VAL A 355 7.97 9.55 23.57
N SER A 356 7.07 8.63 23.90
CA SER A 356 7.35 7.19 23.83
C SER A 356 6.14 6.46 23.24
N SER A 357 6.23 6.04 22.00
CA SER A 357 5.22 5.22 21.35
C SER A 357 5.62 3.76 21.33
N THR A 358 4.72 2.89 21.78
CA THR A 358 4.87 1.42 21.67
C THR A 358 3.73 0.77 20.87
N GLY A 359 2.74 1.58 20.46
CA GLY A 359 1.62 1.19 19.63
C GLY A 359 1.88 1.46 18.14
N GLU A 360 0.88 1.94 17.40
CA GLU A 360 1.00 2.20 15.95
C GLU A 360 1.66 3.55 15.61
N GLY A 361 1.77 4.49 16.56
CA GLY A 361 2.44 5.78 16.35
C GLY A 361 1.71 6.97 16.97
N VAL A 362 2.33 8.15 16.89
CA VAL A 362 1.75 9.43 17.34
C VAL A 362 1.86 10.45 16.22
N THR A 363 0.76 11.13 15.91
CA THR A 363 0.74 12.30 15.01
C THR A 363 0.25 13.53 15.77
N VAL A 364 0.96 14.65 15.59
CA VAL A 364 0.55 15.97 16.08
C VAL A 364 0.70 17.01 14.96
N ASP A 365 -0.42 17.47 14.42
CA ASP A 365 -0.46 18.35 13.24
C ASP A 365 -0.03 19.79 13.52
N ALA A 366 -0.09 20.22 14.78
CA ALA A 366 0.43 21.51 15.22
C ALA A 366 0.85 21.53 16.70
N VAL A 367 2.14 21.74 16.95
CA VAL A 367 2.67 22.01 18.30
C VAL A 367 2.80 23.51 18.51
N THR A 368 1.99 24.06 19.42
CA THR A 368 2.06 25.46 19.84
C THR A 368 2.78 25.58 21.18
N ALA A 369 4.09 25.83 21.14
CA ALA A 369 4.93 25.81 22.34
C ALA A 369 6.05 26.86 22.32
N GLY A 370 5.76 28.06 22.83
CA GLY A 370 6.64 29.23 22.71
C GLY A 370 7.98 29.16 23.47
N ASN A 371 8.20 28.14 24.31
CA ASN A 371 9.45 27.90 25.03
C ASN A 371 10.07 26.53 24.74
N LEU A 372 9.53 25.76 23.80
CA LEU A 372 9.99 24.39 23.54
C LEU A 372 11.40 24.40 22.97
N GLU A 373 12.33 23.73 23.66
CA GLU A 373 13.73 23.59 23.26
C GLU A 373 14.09 22.15 22.88
N THR A 374 13.40 21.15 23.44
CA THR A 374 13.73 19.74 23.26
C THR A 374 12.50 18.87 23.07
N ILE A 375 12.54 18.03 22.04
CA ILE A 375 11.64 16.92 21.80
C ILE A 375 12.49 15.65 21.76
N ASP A 376 12.20 14.70 22.65
CA ASP A 376 12.92 13.44 22.76
C ASP A 376 11.94 12.27 22.61
N ALA A 377 11.88 11.72 21.40
CA ALA A 377 11.13 10.52 21.01
C ALA A 377 12.01 9.26 20.98
N SER A 378 13.23 9.28 21.52
CA SER A 378 14.18 8.15 21.45
C SER A 378 13.74 6.87 22.17
N ALA A 379 12.63 6.93 22.91
CA ALA A 379 12.01 5.79 23.55
C ALA A 379 10.87 5.16 22.72
N SER A 380 10.50 5.75 21.58
CA SER A 380 9.49 5.23 20.66
C SER A 380 10.04 4.08 19.83
N SER A 381 9.20 3.06 19.61
CA SER A 381 9.46 1.95 18.70
C SER A 381 8.64 2.02 17.40
N SER A 382 7.88 3.10 17.23
CA SER A 382 6.91 3.36 16.17
C SER A 382 6.95 4.84 15.81
N ALA A 383 6.44 5.18 14.62
CA ALA A 383 6.54 6.53 14.05
C ALA A 383 6.02 7.64 14.98
N VAL A 384 6.75 8.74 15.01
CA VAL A 384 6.39 10.00 15.67
C VAL A 384 6.43 11.13 14.65
N ASP A 385 5.24 11.67 14.36
CA ASP A 385 5.02 12.72 13.36
C ASP A 385 4.62 14.01 14.05
N LEU A 386 5.45 15.04 13.98
CA LEU A 386 5.25 16.30 14.68
C LEU A 386 5.47 17.51 13.76
N ASN A 387 4.50 18.42 13.73
CA ASN A 387 4.68 19.74 13.15
C ASN A 387 4.94 20.78 14.24
N VAL A 388 6.12 21.38 14.22
CA VAL A 388 6.63 22.35 15.20
C VAL A 388 6.65 23.78 14.68
N ASP A 389 5.83 24.10 13.68
CA ASP A 389 5.71 25.47 13.14
C ASP A 389 5.38 26.50 14.23
N GLY A 390 4.56 26.13 15.21
CA GLY A 390 4.18 26.99 16.35
C GLY A 390 5.16 27.01 17.52
N ALA A 391 6.31 26.33 17.44
CA ALA A 391 7.26 26.18 18.53
C ALA A 391 8.26 27.35 18.62
N SER A 392 9.13 27.30 19.64
CA SER A 392 10.21 28.26 19.80
C SER A 392 11.37 27.97 18.84
N ALA A 393 12.15 29.00 18.49
CA ALA A 393 13.33 28.84 17.65
C ALA A 393 14.42 28.04 18.39
N ASN A 394 15.21 27.24 17.66
CA ASN A 394 16.31 26.38 18.15
C ASN A 394 15.81 25.10 18.83
N THR A 395 15.11 24.26 18.08
CA THR A 395 14.57 22.98 18.53
C THR A 395 15.62 21.87 18.44
N THR A 396 15.79 21.11 19.53
CA THR A 396 16.47 19.82 19.51
C THR A 396 15.44 18.70 19.36
N PHE A 397 15.49 17.94 18.29
CA PHE A 397 14.65 16.76 18.06
C PHE A 397 15.52 15.49 18.06
N THR A 398 15.04 14.43 18.70
CA THR A 398 15.60 13.08 18.59
C THR A 398 14.43 12.11 18.42
N GLY A 399 14.31 11.50 17.25
CA GLY A 399 13.33 10.45 16.95
C GLY A 399 13.70 9.10 17.56
N GLY A 400 12.86 8.11 17.30
CA GLY A 400 12.92 6.76 17.84
C GLY A 400 13.27 5.71 16.78
N ASP A 401 12.67 4.52 16.92
CA ASP A 401 12.51 3.60 15.79
C ASP A 401 11.19 3.94 15.06
N GLY A 402 11.10 3.63 13.77
CA GLY A 402 9.94 3.94 12.93
C GLY A 402 10.25 5.07 11.95
N ASP A 403 9.36 5.29 10.98
CA ASP A 403 9.54 6.34 9.97
C ASP A 403 9.05 7.67 10.55
N ASP A 404 9.93 8.43 11.21
CA ASP A 404 9.56 9.64 11.94
C ASP A 404 9.46 10.87 11.02
N VAL A 405 8.58 11.81 11.37
CA VAL A 405 8.47 13.11 10.70
C VAL A 405 8.63 14.25 11.70
N ILE A 406 9.58 15.15 11.43
CA ILE A 406 9.64 16.46 12.10
C ILE A 406 9.50 17.56 11.06
N ASP A 407 8.48 18.39 11.21
CA ASP A 407 8.15 19.47 10.28
C ASP A 407 8.30 20.84 10.95
N PHE A 408 9.17 21.69 10.43
CA PHE A 408 9.36 23.07 10.89
C PHE A 408 8.34 24.05 10.29
N GLY A 409 7.52 23.63 9.33
CA GLY A 409 6.46 24.43 8.75
C GLY A 409 6.97 25.64 7.97
N THR A 410 6.39 26.82 8.20
CA THR A 410 6.69 28.06 7.43
C THR A 410 7.00 29.29 8.30
N THR A 411 6.89 29.16 9.61
CA THR A 411 7.07 30.22 10.60
C THR A 411 8.16 29.90 11.60
N ASN A 412 8.41 28.62 11.90
CA ASN A 412 9.62 28.17 12.59
C ASN A 412 10.73 27.93 11.55
N ILE A 413 11.73 28.81 11.54
CA ILE A 413 12.81 28.80 10.55
C ILE A 413 13.88 27.81 11.01
N PHE A 414 14.15 26.78 10.20
CA PHE A 414 15.26 25.86 10.45
C PHE A 414 16.62 26.54 10.19
N ASP A 415 17.51 26.54 11.18
CA ASP A 415 18.84 27.11 11.07
C ASP A 415 19.94 26.27 11.75
N ALA A 416 21.14 26.86 11.88
CA ALA A 416 22.32 26.18 12.40
C ALA A 416 22.31 25.96 13.93
N ASP A 417 21.39 26.61 14.66
CA ASP A 417 21.20 26.44 16.10
C ASP A 417 20.21 25.30 16.44
N ASP A 418 19.44 24.79 15.47
CA ASP A 418 18.62 23.58 15.62
C ASP A 418 19.50 22.31 15.73
N SER A 419 18.93 21.18 16.16
CA SER A 419 19.63 19.89 16.12
C SER A 419 18.64 18.76 16.00
N VAL A 420 18.65 18.05 14.88
CA VAL A 420 17.66 17.02 14.59
C VAL A 420 18.34 15.69 14.32
N SER A 421 17.81 14.64 14.95
CA SER A 421 18.12 13.25 14.64
C SER A 421 16.80 12.52 14.41
N GLY A 422 16.62 11.84 13.27
CA GLY A 422 15.46 10.95 13.04
C GLY A 422 15.67 9.73 13.92
N GLY A 423 16.29 8.66 13.44
CA GLY A 423 16.59 7.54 14.33
C GLY A 423 16.90 6.29 13.54
N GLU A 424 16.19 5.21 13.86
CA GLU A 424 16.11 4.04 12.99
C GLU A 424 14.80 4.11 12.19
N GLY A 425 14.88 4.24 10.87
CA GLY A 425 13.67 4.35 10.04
C GLY A 425 13.99 5.01 8.71
N ALA A 426 12.95 5.31 7.94
CA ALA A 426 13.00 6.25 6.82
C ALA A 426 12.44 7.60 7.29
N ASP A 427 13.30 8.44 7.86
CA ASP A 427 12.86 9.65 8.55
C ASP A 427 12.77 10.86 7.60
N THR A 428 11.79 11.73 7.84
CA THR A 428 11.52 12.92 7.02
C THR A 428 11.71 14.23 7.80
N LEU A 429 12.52 15.12 7.23
CA LEU A 429 12.66 16.51 7.69
C LEU A 429 11.82 17.44 6.79
N GLY A 430 10.77 18.04 7.34
CA GLY A 430 9.93 19.03 6.68
C GLY A 430 10.39 20.47 6.93
N ILE A 431 10.56 21.25 5.86
CA ILE A 431 10.98 22.65 5.90
C ILE A 431 10.35 23.46 4.75
N ASP A 432 10.44 24.79 4.81
CA ASP A 432 10.04 25.66 3.70
C ASP A 432 11.07 25.70 2.54
N ASP A 433 10.68 26.32 1.43
CA ASP A 433 11.51 26.46 0.23
C ASP A 433 12.73 27.39 0.39
N GLU A 434 12.60 28.47 1.17
CA GLU A 434 13.70 29.42 1.42
C GLU A 434 14.82 28.74 2.23
N GLU A 435 14.44 27.93 3.21
CA GLU A 435 15.38 27.10 3.97
C GLU A 435 15.96 25.98 3.12
N ALA A 436 15.16 25.25 2.35
CA ALA A 436 15.62 24.14 1.49
C ALA A 436 16.71 24.58 0.50
N ALA A 437 16.61 25.81 -0.02
CA ALA A 437 17.57 26.43 -0.93
C ALA A 437 18.78 27.11 -0.23
N THR A 438 19.07 26.72 1.02
CA THR A 438 20.17 27.29 1.82
C THR A 438 21.55 27.16 1.16
N THR A 439 22.40 28.15 1.44
CA THR A 439 23.83 28.12 1.08
C THR A 439 24.74 27.68 2.21
N GLU A 440 24.17 27.44 3.40
CA GLU A 440 24.88 26.95 4.57
C GLU A 440 24.75 25.43 4.65
N ALA A 441 25.84 24.75 5.00
CA ALA A 441 25.82 23.29 5.20
C ALA A 441 25.54 23.00 6.68
N TYR A 442 24.44 22.31 6.95
CA TYR A 442 24.04 21.88 8.28
C TYR A 442 24.79 20.60 8.66
N THR A 443 25.29 20.56 9.89
CA THR A 443 26.07 19.41 10.44
C THR A 443 25.41 18.79 11.67
N ASN A 444 24.26 19.33 12.00
CA ASN A 444 23.36 19.11 13.14
C ASN A 444 22.14 18.28 12.72
N ILE A 445 22.24 17.59 11.58
CA ILE A 445 21.23 16.69 11.00
C ILE A 445 21.87 15.31 10.91
N SER A 446 21.16 14.27 11.37
CA SER A 446 21.57 12.87 11.22
C SER A 446 20.38 11.93 11.21
N GLY A 447 20.49 10.78 10.54
CA GLY A 447 19.40 9.79 10.48
C GLY A 447 18.13 10.37 9.89
N PHE A 448 18.26 11.17 8.82
CA PHE A 448 17.14 11.59 7.99
C PHE A 448 17.49 11.20 6.56
N GLU A 449 16.55 10.59 5.86
CA GLU A 449 16.71 10.10 4.50
C GLU A 449 16.00 11.02 3.50
N VAL A 450 14.91 11.67 3.93
CA VAL A 450 14.03 12.48 3.09
C VAL A 450 14.00 13.95 3.54
N LEU A 451 14.21 14.86 2.59
CA LEU A 451 13.88 16.28 2.75
C LEU A 451 12.52 16.57 2.12
N ARG A 452 11.55 17.01 2.92
CA ARG A 452 10.27 17.49 2.43
C ARG A 452 10.27 19.02 2.32
N VAL A 453 10.04 19.52 1.11
CA VAL A 453 9.86 20.95 0.83
C VAL A 453 8.37 21.27 0.85
N ASN A 454 7.93 21.97 1.88
CA ASN A 454 6.52 22.19 2.19
C ASN A 454 5.84 23.21 1.27
N THR A 455 6.60 24.19 0.79
CA THR A 455 6.09 25.31 -0.01
C THR A 455 6.56 25.24 -1.46
N ALA A 456 5.84 25.95 -2.34
CA ALA A 456 6.21 26.05 -3.74
C ALA A 456 7.52 26.82 -3.89
N THR A 457 8.50 26.23 -4.57
CA THR A 457 9.80 26.88 -4.81
C THR A 457 9.68 28.09 -5.74
N THR A 458 10.72 28.91 -5.75
CA THR A 458 10.91 30.01 -6.70
C THR A 458 11.80 29.58 -7.87
N ALA A 459 11.54 30.15 -9.06
CA ALA A 459 12.31 29.83 -10.26
C ALA A 459 13.80 30.16 -10.09
N GLY A 460 14.66 29.16 -10.27
CA GLY A 460 16.11 29.24 -10.12
C GLY A 460 16.63 28.90 -8.73
N ASP A 461 15.78 28.42 -7.82
CA ASP A 461 16.21 27.88 -6.55
C ASP A 461 17.05 26.61 -6.74
N THR A 462 17.98 26.38 -5.82
CA THR A 462 18.90 25.24 -5.85
C THR A 462 18.89 24.57 -4.49
N ILE A 463 18.34 23.36 -4.42
CA ILE A 463 18.34 22.49 -3.25
C ILE A 463 19.57 21.59 -3.35
N ASN A 464 20.54 21.78 -2.46
CA ASN A 464 21.80 21.04 -2.49
C ASN A 464 21.85 20.04 -1.33
N LEU A 465 21.72 18.75 -1.62
CA LEU A 465 21.65 17.71 -0.58
C LEU A 465 22.94 17.53 0.22
N ALA A 466 24.09 17.99 -0.31
CA ALA A 466 25.33 18.01 0.47
C ALA A 466 25.27 18.98 1.67
N HIS A 467 24.26 19.84 1.75
CA HIS A 467 23.99 20.72 2.89
C HIS A 467 23.12 20.06 3.98
N TRP A 468 22.50 18.90 3.71
CA TRP A 468 21.43 18.30 4.51
C TRP A 468 21.80 16.96 5.19
N GLY A 469 23.06 16.80 5.60
CA GLY A 469 23.46 15.80 6.61
C GLY A 469 22.96 14.36 6.44
N GLY A 470 23.16 13.73 5.27
CA GLY A 470 22.85 12.30 5.07
C GLY A 470 21.55 12.04 4.31
N ILE A 471 20.71 13.05 4.13
CA ILE A 471 19.54 13.01 3.25
C ILE A 471 19.95 12.66 1.83
N THR A 472 19.20 11.74 1.22
CA THR A 472 19.39 11.31 -0.17
C THR A 472 18.18 11.60 -1.05
N ASP A 473 16.99 11.72 -0.46
CA ASP A 473 15.72 11.82 -1.16
C ASP A 473 15.07 13.19 -0.95
N VAL A 474 14.23 13.61 -1.91
CA VAL A 474 13.51 14.89 -1.86
C VAL A 474 12.05 14.68 -2.21
N THR A 475 11.17 15.24 -1.39
CA THR A 475 9.73 15.29 -1.66
C THR A 475 9.27 16.74 -1.72
N PHE A 476 8.61 17.11 -2.80
CA PHE A 476 7.94 18.40 -2.92
C PHE A 476 6.47 18.24 -2.52
N ALA A 477 6.05 18.85 -1.42
CA ALA A 477 4.64 18.86 -1.00
C ALA A 477 3.78 19.83 -1.83
N ALA A 478 4.43 20.79 -2.49
CA ALA A 478 3.80 21.76 -3.38
C ALA A 478 4.57 21.89 -4.70
N ALA A 479 3.96 22.53 -5.70
CA ALA A 479 4.53 22.68 -7.03
C ALA A 479 5.92 23.36 -7.03
N ALA A 480 6.94 22.61 -7.45
CA ALA A 480 8.25 23.17 -7.79
C ALA A 480 8.13 24.08 -9.02
N ALA A 481 8.67 25.29 -8.92
CA ALA A 481 8.75 26.22 -10.03
C ALA A 481 9.69 25.72 -11.13
N ALA A 482 9.39 26.13 -12.37
CA ALA A 482 10.25 25.88 -13.51
C ALA A 482 11.69 26.31 -13.20
N THR A 483 12.66 25.41 -13.45
CA THR A 483 14.11 25.59 -13.22
C THR A 483 14.56 25.51 -11.76
N THR A 484 13.77 24.86 -10.90
CA THR A 484 14.30 24.40 -9.60
C THR A 484 15.34 23.32 -9.85
N THR A 485 16.50 23.42 -9.21
CA THR A 485 17.56 22.41 -9.32
C THR A 485 17.70 21.65 -8.01
N VAL A 486 17.77 20.31 -8.09
CA VAL A 486 18.19 19.45 -6.98
C VAL A 486 19.59 18.92 -7.30
N GLU A 487 20.59 19.31 -6.52
CA GLU A 487 21.99 18.94 -6.73
C GLU A 487 22.49 17.93 -5.70
N ASN A 488 23.49 17.14 -6.10
CA ASN A 488 24.17 16.15 -5.28
C ASN A 488 23.25 15.00 -4.85
N LEU A 489 22.33 14.62 -5.74
CA LEU A 489 21.57 13.38 -5.59
C LEU A 489 22.53 12.18 -5.67
N THR A 490 22.27 11.15 -4.88
CA THR A 490 23.00 9.88 -4.98
C THR A 490 22.31 8.94 -5.95
N SER A 491 23.06 8.05 -6.60
CA SER A 491 22.48 6.97 -7.39
C SER A 491 21.54 6.11 -6.54
N GLY A 492 20.30 5.94 -7.00
CA GLY A 492 19.19 5.30 -6.28
C GLY A 492 18.31 6.27 -5.48
N ALA A 493 18.59 7.57 -5.47
CA ALA A 493 17.76 8.57 -4.81
C ALA A 493 16.35 8.64 -5.41
N THR A 494 15.39 9.06 -4.59
CA THR A 494 14.01 9.29 -4.97
C THR A 494 13.68 10.77 -4.94
N VAL A 495 13.06 11.26 -6.02
CA VAL A 495 12.52 12.62 -6.09
C VAL A 495 11.03 12.55 -6.34
N ALA A 496 10.24 12.90 -5.33
CA ALA A 496 8.79 12.96 -5.41
C ALA A 496 8.32 14.37 -5.79
N LEU A 497 7.57 14.48 -6.88
CA LEU A 497 7.14 15.74 -7.49
C LEU A 497 5.62 15.91 -7.36
N ALA A 498 5.15 16.95 -6.67
CA ALA A 498 3.73 17.31 -6.64
C ALA A 498 3.40 18.45 -7.61
N ASP A 499 2.48 18.27 -8.57
CA ASP A 499 1.93 19.36 -9.40
C ASP A 499 2.97 20.27 -10.11
N THR A 500 4.17 19.76 -10.38
CA THR A 500 5.33 20.59 -10.76
C THR A 500 5.37 21.00 -12.24
N SER A 501 6.15 22.04 -12.55
CA SER A 501 6.42 22.46 -13.94
C SER A 501 7.91 22.64 -14.18
N GLY A 502 8.68 21.55 -14.06
CA GLY A 502 10.06 21.46 -14.55
C GLY A 502 11.13 21.57 -13.47
N VAL A 503 11.86 20.48 -13.25
CA VAL A 503 12.93 20.33 -12.26
C VAL A 503 14.20 19.81 -12.94
N ASP A 504 15.32 20.44 -12.67
CA ASP A 504 16.64 19.99 -13.08
C ASP A 504 17.22 19.11 -11.94
N LEU A 505 17.63 17.89 -12.24
CA LEU A 505 18.10 16.90 -11.27
C LEU A 505 19.54 16.52 -11.60
N ASP A 506 20.47 16.82 -10.69
CA ASP A 506 21.90 16.58 -10.89
C ASP A 506 22.46 15.61 -9.84
N LEU A 507 22.95 14.46 -10.31
CA LEU A 507 23.64 13.47 -9.46
C LEU A 507 25.05 13.96 -9.07
N GLU A 508 25.48 13.64 -7.84
CA GLU A 508 26.82 13.98 -7.33
C GLU A 508 27.94 13.33 -8.16
N THR A 509 27.70 12.11 -8.63
CA THR A 509 28.68 11.30 -9.37
C THR A 509 28.10 10.80 -10.68
N ASN A 510 28.97 10.74 -11.70
CA ASN A 510 28.70 10.13 -12.99
C ASN A 510 29.51 8.82 -13.08
N GLY A 511 28.85 7.73 -12.71
CA GLY A 511 29.20 6.35 -12.98
C GLY A 511 28.66 5.89 -14.34
N ASP A 512 28.85 4.62 -14.66
CA ASP A 512 28.42 4.05 -15.94
C ASP A 512 27.02 3.40 -15.85
N SER A 513 26.26 3.61 -14.76
CA SER A 513 24.99 2.91 -14.48
C SER A 513 24.23 3.57 -13.33
N ASP A 514 24.17 4.90 -13.30
CA ASP A 514 23.49 5.59 -12.22
C ASP A 514 21.96 5.51 -12.36
N THR A 515 21.28 5.34 -11.23
CA THR A 515 19.83 5.22 -11.16
C THR A 515 19.22 6.43 -10.48
N LEU A 516 18.07 6.87 -10.95
CA LEU A 516 17.23 7.84 -10.27
C LEU A 516 15.79 7.33 -10.25
N ASN A 517 15.10 7.46 -9.11
CA ASN A 517 13.68 7.18 -8.99
C ASN A 517 12.92 8.51 -8.99
N LEU A 518 11.90 8.62 -9.83
CA LEU A 518 10.95 9.72 -9.81
C LEU A 518 9.61 9.19 -9.33
N ASP A 519 8.99 9.90 -8.40
CA ASP A 519 7.62 9.64 -8.01
C ASP A 519 6.76 10.84 -8.43
N LEU A 520 5.75 10.60 -9.26
CA LEU A 520 4.88 11.63 -9.80
C LEU A 520 3.58 11.67 -9.01
N ASN A 521 3.32 12.80 -8.36
CA ASN A 521 2.19 13.02 -7.48
C ASN A 521 1.36 14.23 -7.96
N GLY A 522 0.05 14.22 -7.69
CA GLY A 522 -0.86 15.34 -7.99
C GLY A 522 -1.52 15.27 -9.36
N GLY A 523 -1.92 16.40 -9.93
CA GLY A 523 -2.62 16.51 -11.21
C GLY A 523 -1.73 16.34 -12.44
N GLY A 524 -2.37 16.04 -13.58
CA GLY A 524 -1.72 15.80 -14.86
C GLY A 524 -1.06 17.08 -15.38
N VAL A 525 0.27 17.08 -15.36
CA VAL A 525 1.12 18.20 -15.74
C VAL A 525 2.25 17.73 -16.65
N THR A 526 2.95 18.69 -17.26
CA THR A 526 4.20 18.41 -17.97
C THR A 526 5.38 18.54 -17.00
N TYR A 527 5.95 17.41 -16.62
CA TYR A 527 7.19 17.29 -15.89
C TYR A 527 8.36 17.45 -16.87
N THR A 528 9.03 18.60 -16.87
CA THR A 528 10.30 18.74 -17.59
C THR A 528 11.41 18.28 -16.67
N VAL A 529 12.06 17.17 -17.00
CA VAL A 529 13.13 16.61 -16.15
C VAL A 529 14.43 16.58 -16.94
N ASP A 530 15.41 17.35 -16.46
CA ASP A 530 16.80 17.23 -16.88
C ASP A 530 17.56 16.43 -15.83
N ALA A 531 17.63 15.12 -16.02
CA ALA A 531 18.30 14.19 -15.11
C ALA A 531 19.76 13.98 -15.52
N ALA A 532 20.63 14.97 -15.28
CA ALA A 532 22.02 14.90 -15.70
C ALA A 532 22.75 13.72 -15.03
N ASN A 533 23.61 13.03 -15.80
CA ASN A 533 24.41 11.89 -15.36
C ASN A 533 23.61 10.64 -14.93
N VAL A 534 22.34 10.51 -15.33
CA VAL A 534 21.52 9.32 -15.05
C VAL A 534 21.52 8.37 -16.26
N GLU A 535 21.80 7.09 -16.08
CA GLU A 535 21.65 6.07 -17.14
C GLU A 535 20.34 5.28 -17.01
N ASN A 536 19.80 5.15 -15.79
CA ASN A 536 18.58 4.41 -15.50
C ASN A 536 17.56 5.30 -14.78
N LEU A 537 16.41 5.54 -15.38
CA LEU A 537 15.32 6.31 -14.77
C LEU A 537 14.15 5.38 -14.47
N ASN A 538 13.78 5.30 -13.19
CA ASN A 538 12.56 4.63 -12.77
C ASN A 538 11.49 5.68 -12.47
N VAL A 539 10.28 5.50 -12.97
CA VAL A 539 9.18 6.45 -12.79
C VAL A 539 8.00 5.72 -12.14
N ASN A 540 7.60 6.15 -10.95
CA ASN A 540 6.34 5.77 -10.32
C ASN A 540 5.27 6.85 -10.57
N THR A 541 4.03 6.43 -10.77
CA THR A 541 2.89 7.34 -11.03
C THR A 541 1.69 7.07 -10.13
N ASP A 542 1.89 6.34 -9.03
CA ASP A 542 0.82 5.93 -8.10
C ASP A 542 0.04 7.11 -7.51
N GLY A 543 0.68 8.25 -7.24
CA GLY A 543 0.01 9.42 -6.70
C GLY A 543 -0.39 10.46 -7.74
N ALA A 544 -0.14 10.24 -9.03
CA ALA A 544 -0.54 11.16 -10.10
C ALA A 544 -2.02 10.95 -10.49
N THR A 545 -2.64 11.98 -11.08
CA THR A 545 -4.02 11.98 -11.56
C THR A 545 -4.13 12.71 -12.90
N GLY A 546 -4.72 12.12 -13.94
CA GLY A 546 -4.81 12.72 -15.29
C GLY A 546 -3.67 12.30 -16.23
N THR A 547 -3.22 13.22 -17.09
CA THR A 547 -2.15 12.94 -18.08
C THR A 547 -0.83 13.55 -17.63
N SER A 548 0.18 12.71 -17.42
CA SER A 548 1.54 13.12 -17.08
C SER A 548 2.42 13.13 -18.32
N THR A 549 3.00 14.26 -18.68
CA THR A 549 3.98 14.33 -19.77
C THR A 549 5.38 14.47 -19.20
N LEU A 550 6.29 13.55 -19.49
CA LEU A 550 7.70 13.61 -19.09
C LEU A 550 8.53 14.12 -20.26
N ALA A 551 8.91 15.39 -20.22
CA ALA A 551 9.88 15.94 -21.16
C ALA A 551 11.30 15.63 -20.68
N LEU A 552 11.81 14.46 -21.08
CA LEU A 552 13.15 13.98 -20.75
C LEU A 552 14.20 14.60 -21.68
N THR A 553 15.22 15.26 -21.11
CA THR A 553 16.29 15.89 -21.92
C THR A 553 17.69 15.30 -21.68
N ASN A 554 17.76 14.25 -20.86
CA ASN A 554 19.00 13.60 -20.50
C ASN A 554 19.65 12.86 -21.67
N ALA A 555 20.86 13.26 -22.04
CA ALA A 555 21.63 12.68 -23.15
C ALA A 555 22.32 11.34 -22.82
N GLN A 556 22.32 10.90 -21.56
CA GLN A 556 22.95 9.67 -21.07
C GLN A 556 21.95 8.54 -20.74
N LEU A 557 20.65 8.82 -20.81
CA LEU A 557 19.62 7.86 -20.43
C LEU A 557 19.65 6.63 -21.34
N GLU A 558 19.91 5.45 -20.78
CA GLU A 558 19.96 4.16 -21.47
C GLU A 558 18.69 3.34 -21.20
N THR A 559 18.16 3.39 -19.97
CA THR A 559 16.97 2.64 -19.54
C THR A 559 15.94 3.54 -18.91
N ILE A 560 14.67 3.35 -19.29
CA ILE A 560 13.51 3.92 -18.59
C ILE A 560 12.62 2.76 -18.14
N SER A 561 12.18 2.78 -16.88
CA SER A 561 11.10 1.95 -16.40
C SER A 561 9.94 2.79 -15.87
N LEU A 562 8.71 2.35 -16.09
CA LEU A 562 7.49 2.99 -15.62
C LEU A 562 6.66 1.99 -14.80
N SER A 563 6.17 2.43 -13.64
CA SER A 563 5.29 1.64 -12.79
C SER A 563 4.03 2.40 -12.36
N GLN A 564 2.96 1.64 -12.17
CA GLN A 564 1.74 2.08 -11.52
C GLN A 564 1.00 0.88 -10.90
N THR A 565 0.86 0.89 -9.60
CA THR A 565 0.06 -0.03 -8.80
C THR A 565 -1.35 0.52 -8.56
N ALA A 566 -1.51 1.85 -8.52
CA ALA A 566 -2.78 2.50 -8.27
C ALA A 566 -3.76 2.29 -9.45
N ALA A 567 -5.01 1.90 -9.15
CA ALA A 567 -6.04 1.68 -10.17
C ALA A 567 -6.73 2.97 -10.63
N THR A 568 -5.94 3.98 -11.02
CA THR A 568 -6.40 5.28 -11.51
C THR A 568 -6.13 5.39 -13.00
N ASP A 569 -7.17 5.56 -13.83
CA ASP A 569 -7.03 5.70 -15.29
C ASP A 569 -6.19 6.94 -15.66
N GLN A 570 -4.92 6.69 -15.99
CA GLN A 570 -3.85 7.68 -16.17
C GLN A 570 -3.19 7.51 -17.52
N ALA A 571 -2.88 8.61 -18.19
CA ALA A 571 -2.08 8.57 -19.41
C ALA A 571 -0.67 9.09 -19.12
N VAL A 572 0.36 8.42 -19.64
CA VAL A 572 1.75 8.91 -19.53
C VAL A 572 2.32 9.14 -20.93
N ASP A 573 2.89 10.33 -21.16
CA ASP A 573 3.58 10.67 -22.41
C ASP A 573 5.07 10.89 -22.11
N LEU A 574 5.92 9.95 -22.51
CA LEU A 574 7.38 10.05 -22.36
C LEU A 574 8.03 10.95 -23.43
N GLY A 575 7.25 11.42 -24.40
CA GLY A 575 7.73 12.21 -25.52
C GLY A 575 8.75 11.48 -26.38
N THR A 576 9.63 12.26 -27.03
CA THR A 576 10.75 11.70 -27.81
C THR A 576 11.94 11.45 -26.91
N LEU A 577 12.37 10.19 -26.84
CA LEU A 577 13.48 9.74 -26.02
C LEU A 577 14.86 10.12 -26.59
N GLY A 578 15.89 10.03 -25.74
CA GLY A 578 17.27 10.31 -26.08
C GLY A 578 17.87 9.34 -27.10
N THR A 579 18.97 9.74 -27.76
CA THR A 579 19.59 8.94 -28.84
C THR A 579 20.29 7.66 -28.39
N VAL A 580 20.50 7.48 -27.08
CA VAL A 580 21.26 6.37 -26.49
C VAL A 580 20.39 5.42 -25.66
N VAL A 581 19.06 5.65 -25.61
CA VAL A 581 18.13 4.71 -24.96
C VAL A 581 18.23 3.36 -25.65
N GLU A 582 18.33 2.29 -24.86
CA GLU A 582 18.39 0.90 -25.29
C GLU A 582 17.21 0.08 -24.76
N THR A 583 16.61 0.48 -23.63
CA THR A 583 15.50 -0.24 -23.00
C THR A 583 14.41 0.71 -22.51
N VAL A 584 13.15 0.36 -22.82
CA VAL A 584 11.95 0.97 -22.24
C VAL A 584 11.08 -0.15 -21.69
N ASP A 585 10.86 -0.14 -20.38
CA ASP A 585 10.05 -1.15 -19.68
C ASP A 585 8.82 -0.50 -19.03
N LEU A 586 7.66 -0.74 -19.63
CA LEU A 586 6.35 -0.23 -19.20
C LEU A 586 5.51 -1.34 -18.56
N SER A 587 6.07 -2.54 -18.39
CA SER A 587 5.34 -3.70 -17.85
C SER A 587 4.87 -3.51 -16.40
N GLY A 588 5.44 -2.53 -15.69
CA GLY A 588 4.99 -2.13 -14.36
C GLY A 588 3.75 -1.23 -14.37
N PHE A 589 3.34 -0.71 -15.53
CA PHE A 589 2.14 0.13 -15.71
C PHE A 589 0.90 -0.76 -15.96
N ASP A 590 0.68 -1.73 -15.07
CA ASP A 590 -0.27 -2.84 -15.23
C ASP A 590 -1.39 -2.75 -14.18
N ALA A 591 -2.25 -1.73 -14.30
CA ALA A 591 -3.47 -1.67 -13.51
C ALA A 591 -4.66 -2.12 -14.38
N ASP A 592 -5.09 -3.38 -14.17
CA ASP A 592 -6.10 -4.24 -14.85
C ASP A 592 -7.49 -3.61 -15.20
N THR A 593 -7.68 -2.30 -15.07
CA THR A 593 -8.95 -1.59 -15.33
C THR A 593 -8.81 -0.30 -16.14
N GLN A 594 -7.60 0.03 -16.61
CA GLN A 594 -7.34 1.28 -17.32
C GLN A 594 -7.55 1.16 -18.82
N THR A 595 -7.70 2.30 -19.48
CA THR A 595 -7.78 2.38 -20.95
C THR A 595 -6.76 3.33 -21.56
N ASN A 596 -6.19 4.23 -20.77
CA ASN A 596 -5.09 5.05 -21.26
C ASN A 596 -3.77 4.34 -20.96
N GLY A 597 -2.97 4.07 -21.99
CA GLY A 597 -1.61 3.57 -21.83
C GLY A 597 -0.56 4.68 -21.92
N VAL A 598 0.61 4.28 -22.41
CA VAL A 598 1.81 5.09 -22.46
C VAL A 598 2.12 5.48 -23.90
N THR A 599 2.38 6.77 -24.13
CA THR A 599 2.92 7.27 -25.39
C THR A 599 4.45 7.33 -25.31
N VAL A 600 5.13 6.67 -26.25
CA VAL A 600 6.58 6.62 -26.37
C VAL A 600 7.00 6.90 -27.82
N ALA A 601 7.92 7.83 -28.02
CA ALA A 601 8.58 8.00 -29.32
C ALA A 601 10.08 7.76 -29.20
N LEU A 602 10.58 6.73 -29.87
CA LEU A 602 12.01 6.49 -29.97
C LEU A 602 12.67 7.54 -30.88
N SER A 603 13.94 7.86 -30.63
CA SER A 603 14.63 8.88 -31.43
C SER A 603 14.93 8.35 -32.83
N ALA A 604 14.50 9.07 -33.88
CA ALA A 604 14.89 8.82 -35.27
C ALA A 604 16.41 9.00 -35.55
N THR A 605 17.16 9.49 -34.56
CA THR A 605 18.63 9.57 -34.58
C THR A 605 19.28 8.67 -33.52
N ALA A 606 18.58 7.62 -33.09
CA ALA A 606 19.11 6.61 -32.19
C ALA A 606 20.41 6.01 -32.76
N VAL A 607 21.32 5.60 -31.88
CA VAL A 607 22.59 4.96 -32.26
C VAL A 607 22.58 3.45 -32.05
N ASN A 608 21.56 2.95 -31.35
CA ASN A 608 21.30 1.55 -31.05
C ASN A 608 19.81 1.30 -31.29
N GLY A 609 19.46 0.05 -31.57
CA GLY A 609 18.07 -0.40 -31.52
C GLY A 609 17.58 -0.55 -30.08
N VAL A 610 16.30 -0.35 -29.86
CA VAL A 610 15.66 -0.30 -28.54
C VAL A 610 14.81 -1.55 -28.31
N THR A 611 14.87 -2.09 -27.10
CA THR A 611 13.89 -3.07 -26.62
C THR A 611 12.80 -2.35 -25.84
N VAL A 612 11.55 -2.42 -26.32
CA VAL A 612 10.38 -1.90 -25.64
C VAL A 612 9.53 -3.07 -25.14
N THR A 613 9.17 -3.04 -23.85
CA THR A 613 8.11 -3.88 -23.29
C THR A 613 7.01 -2.93 -22.85
N GLY A 614 5.85 -3.01 -23.49
CA GLY A 614 4.69 -2.18 -23.20
C GLY A 614 3.92 -2.67 -21.97
N SER A 615 2.81 -2.00 -21.75
CA SER A 615 1.98 -2.10 -20.55
C SER A 615 0.82 -3.08 -20.75
N SER A 616 -0.16 -3.04 -19.85
CA SER A 616 -1.43 -3.77 -20.03
C SER A 616 -2.55 -2.90 -20.61
N ASN A 617 -2.22 -1.70 -21.05
CA ASN A 617 -3.15 -0.66 -21.47
C ASN A 617 -2.80 -0.22 -22.89
N ASP A 618 -3.75 0.44 -23.56
CA ASP A 618 -3.60 0.95 -24.93
C ASP A 618 -2.37 1.89 -25.09
N ASP A 619 -1.24 1.34 -25.54
CA ASP A 619 0.02 2.06 -25.70
C ASP A 619 0.13 2.69 -27.09
N THR A 620 0.98 3.71 -27.21
CA THR A 620 1.33 4.30 -28.50
C THR A 620 2.84 4.39 -28.63
N ILE A 621 3.43 3.59 -29.51
CA ILE A 621 4.87 3.39 -29.63
C ILE A 621 5.34 3.77 -31.04
N THR A 622 6.25 4.72 -31.16
CA THR A 622 6.93 5.03 -32.44
C THR A 622 8.35 4.48 -32.41
N ALA A 623 8.66 3.58 -33.35
CA ALA A 623 9.98 2.98 -33.50
C ALA A 623 11.05 3.98 -34.00
N SER A 624 12.31 3.58 -33.93
CA SER A 624 13.49 4.37 -34.27
C SER A 624 13.90 4.18 -35.74
N SER A 625 15.17 4.41 -36.08
CA SER A 625 15.72 4.06 -37.40
C SER A 625 16.77 2.95 -37.32
N GLU A 626 16.89 2.34 -36.15
CA GLU A 626 17.75 1.21 -35.84
C GLU A 626 16.87 -0.02 -35.57
N VAL A 627 17.46 -1.21 -35.44
CA VAL A 627 16.71 -2.47 -35.30
C VAL A 627 16.02 -2.56 -33.94
N ASP A 628 14.72 -2.31 -33.90
CA ASP A 628 13.95 -2.31 -32.65
C ASP A 628 13.25 -3.65 -32.38
N THR A 629 13.02 -3.94 -31.11
CA THR A 629 12.19 -5.07 -30.65
C THR A 629 11.15 -4.53 -29.69
N ILE A 630 9.89 -4.58 -30.10
CA ILE A 630 8.77 -4.00 -29.35
C ILE A 630 7.80 -5.14 -29.05
N ASN A 631 7.59 -5.39 -27.77
CA ASN A 631 6.46 -6.15 -27.27
C ASN A 631 5.47 -5.13 -26.72
N ALA A 632 4.32 -4.95 -27.35
CA ALA A 632 3.37 -3.90 -27.01
C ALA A 632 2.56 -4.23 -25.75
N GLY A 633 2.36 -5.53 -25.48
CA GLY A 633 1.79 -5.99 -24.22
C GLY A 633 0.40 -6.55 -24.42
N VAL A 634 -0.55 -6.05 -23.64
CA VAL A 634 -1.98 -6.27 -23.90
C VAL A 634 -2.67 -4.92 -23.97
N GLY A 635 -3.86 -4.85 -24.59
CA GLY A 635 -4.56 -3.59 -24.79
C GLY A 635 -4.34 -3.04 -26.19
N ALA A 636 -5.22 -2.13 -26.62
CA ALA A 636 -5.33 -1.79 -28.04
C ALA A 636 -4.17 -0.87 -28.47
N ASP A 637 -3.09 -1.47 -28.95
CA ASP A 637 -1.81 -0.81 -29.11
C ASP A 637 -1.66 -0.18 -30.49
N ALA A 638 -0.98 0.98 -30.53
CA ALA A 638 -0.66 1.68 -31.77
C ALA A 638 0.86 1.75 -31.97
N ILE A 639 1.37 1.04 -32.98
CA ILE A 639 2.80 1.02 -33.31
C ILE A 639 3.03 1.75 -34.63
N THR A 640 3.95 2.71 -34.65
CA THR A 640 4.47 3.29 -35.91
C THR A 640 5.83 2.69 -36.22
N VAL A 641 5.94 2.04 -37.39
CA VAL A 641 7.15 1.33 -37.86
C VAL A 641 8.26 2.33 -38.17
N GLY A 642 9.48 1.91 -37.86
CA GLY A 642 10.69 2.69 -38.02
C GLY A 642 11.46 2.35 -39.28
N GLY A 643 12.71 2.81 -39.31
CA GLY A 643 13.70 2.32 -40.27
C GLY A 643 14.40 1.07 -39.74
N ALA A 644 15.14 0.37 -40.61
CA ALA A 644 15.78 -0.91 -40.31
C ALA A 644 14.78 -2.05 -40.04
N GLN A 645 15.31 -3.21 -39.66
CA GLN A 645 14.51 -4.45 -39.59
C GLN A 645 13.92 -4.66 -38.21
N ASP A 646 12.71 -4.17 -37.98
CA ASP A 646 12.06 -4.17 -36.67
C ASP A 646 11.26 -5.45 -36.41
N THR A 647 11.10 -5.80 -35.13
CA THR A 647 10.18 -6.86 -34.68
C THR A 647 9.17 -6.30 -33.71
N PHE A 648 7.89 -6.53 -34.00
CA PHE A 648 6.73 -6.14 -33.21
C PHE A 648 6.02 -7.41 -32.74
N ASP A 649 5.69 -7.48 -31.46
CA ASP A 649 4.79 -8.46 -30.86
C ASP A 649 3.64 -7.65 -30.28
N VAL A 650 2.44 -7.79 -30.84
CA VAL A 650 1.29 -6.95 -30.48
C VAL A 650 0.44 -7.53 -29.35
N GLY A 651 0.82 -8.69 -28.81
CA GLY A 651 0.03 -9.35 -27.77
C GLY A 651 -0.92 -10.42 -28.33
N ASP A 652 -1.41 -11.27 -27.44
CA ASP A 652 -2.20 -12.48 -27.75
C ASP A 652 -3.64 -12.30 -27.23
N ASP A 653 -4.26 -11.15 -27.51
CA ASP A 653 -5.54 -10.71 -26.98
C ASP A 653 -6.63 -10.48 -28.06
N ASP A 654 -7.73 -9.83 -27.68
CA ASP A 654 -9.02 -9.83 -28.40
C ASP A 654 -9.42 -8.41 -28.86
N ASP A 655 -8.45 -7.50 -28.83
CA ASP A 655 -8.50 -6.07 -29.08
C ASP A 655 -7.82 -5.71 -30.40
N VAL A 656 -7.81 -4.43 -30.74
CA VAL A 656 -7.51 -3.98 -32.09
C VAL A 656 -6.20 -3.25 -32.08
N ASP A 657 -5.14 -3.92 -32.50
CA ASP A 657 -3.85 -3.30 -32.67
C ASP A 657 -3.75 -2.60 -34.03
N ASN A 658 -2.99 -1.52 -34.05
CA ASN A 658 -2.75 -0.74 -35.25
C ASN A 658 -1.25 -0.55 -35.49
N ILE A 659 -0.76 -1.20 -36.54
CA ILE A 659 0.60 -1.04 -37.04
C ILE A 659 0.55 -0.06 -38.21
N THR A 660 1.27 1.06 -38.11
CA THR A 660 1.36 2.09 -39.16
C THR A 660 2.74 2.07 -39.79
N VAL A 661 2.81 1.84 -41.11
CA VAL A 661 4.04 1.90 -41.91
C VAL A 661 4.07 3.21 -42.68
N GLY A 662 5.12 4.02 -42.48
CA GLY A 662 5.25 5.33 -43.13
C GLY A 662 5.77 5.28 -44.58
N ASP A 663 5.64 6.41 -45.27
CA ASP A 663 5.93 6.65 -46.71
C ASP A 663 7.37 6.31 -47.16
N THR A 664 8.28 6.02 -46.24
CA THR A 664 9.67 5.62 -46.57
C THR A 664 10.07 4.26 -45.99
N ASP A 665 9.16 3.60 -45.28
CA ASP A 665 9.49 2.47 -44.42
C ASP A 665 9.05 1.13 -45.02
N LEU A 666 8.19 1.12 -46.03
CA LEU A 666 7.88 -0.08 -46.80
C LEU A 666 9.01 -0.42 -47.79
N THR A 667 10.15 -0.92 -47.31
CA THR A 667 11.27 -1.34 -48.15
C THR A 667 11.95 -2.58 -47.61
N ASN A 668 12.67 -3.33 -48.45
CA ASN A 668 13.45 -4.48 -47.98
C ASN A 668 14.55 -4.13 -46.97
N ALA A 669 15.03 -2.89 -46.96
CA ALA A 669 16.01 -2.44 -45.97
C ALA A 669 15.36 -2.18 -44.60
N ASN A 670 14.05 -1.90 -44.59
CA ASN A 670 13.25 -1.59 -43.42
C ASN A 670 12.19 -2.70 -43.16
N GLN A 671 12.54 -3.95 -43.47
CA GLN A 671 11.61 -5.07 -43.35
C GLN A 671 11.16 -5.25 -41.90
N PHE A 672 9.85 -5.24 -41.65
CA PHE A 672 9.30 -5.48 -40.33
C PHE A 672 8.74 -6.89 -40.16
N THR A 673 8.72 -7.39 -38.93
CA THR A 673 8.02 -8.62 -38.55
C THR A 673 7.00 -8.31 -37.46
N VAL A 674 5.74 -8.66 -37.67
CA VAL A 674 4.67 -8.58 -36.65
C VAL A 674 4.34 -10.00 -36.19
N LYS A 675 4.32 -10.22 -34.87
CA LYS A 675 3.92 -11.47 -34.24
C LYS A 675 2.54 -11.33 -33.62
N ASN A 676 1.87 -12.47 -33.45
CA ASN A 676 0.53 -12.55 -32.86
C ASN A 676 -0.52 -11.68 -33.58
N PHE A 677 -0.35 -11.45 -34.89
CA PHE A 677 -1.27 -10.61 -35.66
C PHE A 677 -2.64 -11.30 -35.85
N ASN A 678 -3.67 -10.75 -35.21
CA ASN A 678 -5.04 -11.24 -35.27
C ASN A 678 -5.75 -10.80 -36.56
N ALA A 679 -5.57 -11.61 -37.60
CA ALA A 679 -6.21 -11.35 -38.90
C ALA A 679 -7.74 -11.52 -38.89
N THR A 680 -8.33 -12.27 -37.94
CA THR A 680 -9.76 -12.63 -37.99
C THR A 680 -10.40 -12.82 -36.62
N GLY A 681 -11.64 -12.36 -36.47
CA GLY A 681 -12.44 -12.66 -35.28
C GLY A 681 -12.96 -11.40 -34.61
N THR A 682 -12.89 -11.37 -33.28
CA THR A 682 -12.90 -10.14 -32.48
C THR A 682 -11.49 -9.59 -32.43
N GLY A 683 -11.35 -8.26 -32.26
CA GLY A 683 -10.02 -7.65 -32.22
C GLY A 683 -9.21 -7.83 -33.50
N VAL A 684 -9.78 -7.44 -34.65
CA VAL A 684 -9.05 -7.64 -35.91
C VAL A 684 -8.01 -6.54 -36.04
N ASP A 685 -6.73 -6.93 -36.04
CA ASP A 685 -5.61 -6.02 -36.17
C ASP A 685 -5.53 -5.38 -37.54
N THR A 686 -4.93 -4.21 -37.54
CA THR A 686 -4.79 -3.33 -38.69
C THR A 686 -3.34 -3.04 -38.99
N LEU A 687 -3.00 -3.11 -40.27
CA LEU A 687 -1.72 -2.71 -40.85
C LEU A 687 -1.98 -1.55 -41.82
N SER A 688 -1.89 -0.34 -41.30
CA SER A 688 -2.04 0.88 -42.08
C SER A 688 -0.75 1.20 -42.83
N ILE A 689 -0.82 1.38 -44.15
CA ILE A 689 0.34 1.70 -44.99
C ILE A 689 0.16 3.15 -45.48
N ASP A 690 0.69 4.11 -44.74
CA ASP A 690 0.63 5.55 -45.05
C ASP A 690 1.72 5.89 -46.08
N GLU A 691 1.51 5.49 -47.34
CA GLU A 691 2.54 5.49 -48.37
C GLU A 691 2.16 6.32 -49.61
N ALA A 692 2.51 7.60 -49.60
CA ALA A 692 2.23 8.53 -50.69
C ALA A 692 3.19 8.44 -51.91
N THR A 693 4.30 7.69 -51.83
CA THR A 693 5.40 7.77 -52.82
C THR A 693 6.02 6.47 -53.31
N ASN A 694 5.91 5.35 -52.61
CA ASN A 694 6.56 4.09 -52.98
C ASN A 694 5.59 3.10 -53.67
N LEU A 695 4.35 2.92 -53.17
CA LEU A 695 3.26 2.27 -53.92
C LEU A 695 2.55 3.24 -54.91
N ASP A 696 3.31 3.89 -55.81
CA ASP A 696 2.77 4.82 -56.84
C ASP A 696 1.89 4.06 -57.85
N THR A 697 0.61 3.92 -57.52
CA THR A 697 -0.43 3.46 -58.42
C THR A 697 -0.80 4.62 -59.35
N ASN A 698 -0.24 4.61 -60.56
CA ASN A 698 -0.67 5.52 -61.63
C ASN A 698 -2.12 5.21 -62.11
N GLY A 699 -2.74 4.16 -61.55
CA GLY A 699 -4.13 3.72 -61.68
C GLY A 699 -5.13 4.40 -60.74
N GLY A 700 -6.20 3.69 -60.39
CA GLY A 700 -7.29 4.20 -59.54
C GLY A 700 -7.44 3.54 -58.18
N GLY A 701 -6.61 2.54 -57.86
CA GLY A 701 -6.46 2.02 -56.49
C GLY A 701 -5.50 2.91 -55.72
N ASP A 702 -5.71 3.06 -54.42
CA ASP A 702 -4.90 3.86 -53.50
C ASP A 702 -4.83 3.05 -52.20
N ILE A 703 -3.67 2.97 -51.57
CA ILE A 703 -3.53 2.32 -50.25
C ILE A 703 -3.19 3.33 -49.15
N THR A 704 -3.03 4.62 -49.51
CA THR A 704 -2.69 5.69 -48.54
C THR A 704 -3.76 5.94 -47.49
N ASP A 705 -5.02 5.56 -47.77
CA ASP A 705 -6.13 5.57 -46.82
C ASP A 705 -6.58 4.16 -46.42
N GLY A 706 -5.66 3.20 -46.57
CA GLY A 706 -5.90 1.77 -46.39
C GLY A 706 -6.52 1.10 -47.62
N LEU A 707 -6.72 -0.22 -47.56
CA LEU A 707 -7.44 -0.95 -48.61
C LEU A 707 -8.95 -0.78 -48.43
N GLY A 708 -9.58 -0.09 -49.37
CA GLY A 708 -11.01 -0.05 -49.54
C GLY A 708 -11.60 -1.35 -50.11
N ALA A 709 -12.92 -1.46 -49.99
CA ALA A 709 -13.66 -2.60 -50.50
C ALA A 709 -13.50 -2.78 -52.02
N GLY A 710 -12.82 -3.87 -52.41
CA GLY A 710 -12.53 -4.22 -53.80
C GLY A 710 -11.12 -3.87 -54.26
N GLU A 711 -10.26 -3.41 -53.37
CA GLU A 711 -8.86 -3.07 -53.66
C GLU A 711 -7.89 -4.24 -53.38
N LEU A 712 -8.36 -5.30 -52.70
CA LEU A 712 -7.64 -6.57 -52.49
C LEU A 712 -8.10 -7.68 -53.47
N GLN A 713 -7.17 -8.21 -54.26
CA GLN A 713 -7.41 -9.32 -55.18
C GLN A 713 -6.99 -10.67 -54.57
N SER A 714 -7.95 -11.51 -54.17
CA SER A 714 -7.63 -12.85 -53.65
C SER A 714 -7.61 -13.93 -54.75
N VAL A 715 -6.49 -14.68 -54.82
CA VAL A 715 -6.20 -15.73 -55.80
C VAL A 715 -6.06 -17.08 -55.11
N THR A 716 -7.01 -17.98 -55.35
CA THR A 716 -7.11 -19.28 -54.64
C THR A 716 -6.48 -20.46 -55.38
N THR A 717 -5.92 -20.26 -56.57
CA THR A 717 -5.30 -21.33 -57.37
C THR A 717 -4.12 -20.81 -58.17
N SER A 718 -3.04 -21.60 -58.23
CA SER A 718 -1.87 -21.26 -59.04
C SER A 718 -2.15 -21.23 -60.56
N ALA A 719 -1.53 -20.29 -61.26
CA ALA A 719 -1.69 -20.02 -62.69
C ALA A 719 -0.35 -19.55 -63.31
N THR A 720 -0.22 -19.65 -64.63
CA THR A 720 0.97 -19.13 -65.35
C THR A 720 0.97 -17.61 -65.52
N ALA A 721 -0.14 -16.93 -65.20
CA ALA A 721 -0.31 -15.50 -65.38
C ALA A 721 -1.39 -14.95 -64.44
N TYR A 722 -1.08 -13.84 -63.79
CA TYR A 722 -1.97 -13.06 -62.93
C TYR A 722 -2.05 -11.63 -63.46
N THR A 723 -3.22 -11.02 -63.39
CA THR A 723 -3.44 -9.64 -63.83
C THR A 723 -4.20 -8.90 -62.75
N ILE A 724 -3.57 -7.87 -62.21
CA ILE A 724 -4.16 -6.99 -61.20
C ILE A 724 -5.21 -6.11 -61.89
N ALA A 725 -6.40 -5.97 -61.31
CA ALA A 725 -7.46 -5.15 -61.87
C ALA A 725 -7.20 -3.67 -61.61
N ALA A 726 -7.83 -2.80 -62.42
CA ALA A 726 -7.48 -1.37 -62.45
C ALA A 726 -7.84 -0.52 -61.21
N ALA A 727 -8.34 -1.15 -60.16
CA ALA A 727 -8.66 -0.54 -58.88
C ALA A 727 -8.13 -1.39 -57.71
N GLU A 728 -7.31 -2.40 -57.98
CA GLU A 728 -6.71 -3.26 -56.96
C GLU A 728 -5.31 -2.74 -56.66
N ALA A 729 -5.01 -2.50 -55.37
CA ALA A 729 -3.70 -2.06 -54.87
C ALA A 729 -2.90 -3.22 -54.25
N ALA A 730 -3.59 -4.33 -53.92
CA ALA A 730 -2.97 -5.53 -53.37
C ALA A 730 -3.46 -6.82 -54.05
N ILE A 731 -2.59 -7.82 -54.12
CA ILE A 731 -2.91 -9.19 -54.57
C ILE A 731 -2.49 -10.20 -53.51
N GLU A 732 -3.44 -11.04 -53.10
CA GLU A 732 -3.24 -12.12 -52.14
C GLU A 732 -3.24 -13.47 -52.86
N PHE A 733 -2.17 -14.25 -52.69
CA PHE A 733 -2.12 -15.64 -53.11
C PHE A 733 -2.62 -16.52 -51.96
N ALA A 734 -3.93 -16.70 -51.86
CA ALA A 734 -4.62 -17.50 -50.84
C ALA A 734 -4.42 -19.02 -51.02
N PHE A 735 -3.16 -19.45 -51.10
CA PHE A 735 -2.67 -20.82 -51.05
C PHE A 735 -1.25 -20.84 -50.47
N GLU A 736 -0.90 -21.92 -49.78
CA GLU A 736 0.43 -22.13 -49.20
C GLU A 736 1.49 -22.34 -50.31
N PHE A 737 2.62 -21.65 -50.22
CA PHE A 737 3.78 -21.86 -51.08
C PHE A 737 4.59 -23.07 -50.59
N ASP A 738 5.12 -23.88 -51.51
CA ASP A 738 5.98 -25.01 -51.14
C ASP A 738 7.23 -24.55 -50.36
N SER A 739 7.51 -25.28 -49.28
CA SER A 739 8.78 -25.31 -48.51
C SER A 739 10.08 -25.39 -49.33
N GLU A 740 10.01 -25.73 -50.63
CA GLU A 740 11.17 -25.64 -51.54
C GLU A 740 11.65 -24.20 -51.79
N VAL A 741 10.76 -23.20 -51.64
CA VAL A 741 11.09 -21.77 -51.72
C VAL A 741 10.96 -21.20 -50.33
N ASP A 742 12.08 -20.83 -49.73
CA ASP A 742 12.13 -20.14 -48.44
C ASP A 742 11.78 -18.66 -48.65
N LEU A 743 10.58 -18.24 -48.23
CA LEU A 743 10.08 -16.89 -48.47
C LEU A 743 10.87 -15.80 -47.74
N ASP A 744 11.58 -16.13 -46.65
CA ASP A 744 12.46 -15.18 -45.92
C ASP A 744 13.64 -14.71 -46.79
N THR A 745 14.06 -15.55 -47.74
CA THR A 745 15.25 -15.30 -48.56
C THR A 745 15.00 -15.42 -50.06
N ALA A 746 13.72 -15.55 -50.45
CA ALA A 746 13.32 -15.79 -51.82
C ALA A 746 13.73 -14.62 -52.73
N SER A 747 14.40 -14.94 -53.83
CA SER A 747 14.59 -13.97 -54.89
C SER A 747 13.30 -13.80 -55.70
N LYS A 748 13.20 -12.70 -56.44
CA LYS A 748 12.17 -12.51 -57.49
C LYS A 748 11.92 -13.76 -58.35
N SER A 749 12.98 -14.48 -58.75
CA SER A 749 12.84 -15.69 -59.57
C SER A 749 12.22 -16.87 -58.81
N ASP A 750 12.47 -16.95 -57.50
CA ASP A 750 11.92 -17.98 -56.64
C ASP A 750 10.43 -17.74 -56.40
N ILE A 751 10.04 -16.48 -56.12
CA ILE A 751 8.63 -16.07 -56.00
C ILE A 751 7.85 -16.34 -57.29
N LEU A 752 8.35 -15.88 -58.44
CA LEU A 752 7.71 -16.14 -59.74
C LEU A 752 7.68 -17.64 -60.08
N GLY A 753 8.69 -18.39 -59.63
CA GLY A 753 8.71 -19.85 -59.74
C GLY A 753 7.57 -20.49 -58.95
N ALA A 754 7.44 -20.13 -57.67
CA ALA A 754 6.47 -20.70 -56.75
C ALA A 754 5.02 -20.44 -57.19
N ILE A 755 4.70 -19.24 -57.68
CA ILE A 755 3.34 -18.94 -58.17
C ILE A 755 3.02 -19.60 -59.53
N GLY A 756 4.01 -20.13 -60.25
CA GLY A 756 3.89 -20.65 -61.61
C GLY A 756 3.25 -22.04 -61.69
N ALA A 757 2.48 -22.30 -62.75
CA ALA A 757 1.64 -23.51 -62.85
C ALA A 757 2.42 -24.83 -62.69
N ALA A 758 2.03 -25.57 -61.64
CA ALA A 758 2.56 -26.85 -61.15
C ALA A 758 3.54 -26.76 -59.97
N ASP A 759 3.20 -25.97 -58.95
CA ASP A 759 3.50 -26.39 -57.59
C ASP A 759 2.60 -27.61 -57.25
N ASP A 760 3.19 -28.81 -57.26
CA ASP A 760 2.53 -30.06 -56.88
C ASP A 760 2.98 -30.60 -55.51
N GLY A 761 3.69 -29.76 -54.75
CA GLY A 761 4.30 -30.10 -53.45
C GLY A 761 5.41 -31.13 -53.53
N THR A 762 5.97 -31.41 -54.73
CA THR A 762 7.02 -32.44 -54.90
C THR A 762 8.17 -32.10 -55.86
N ASP A 763 8.08 -31.07 -56.71
CA ASP A 763 9.17 -30.59 -57.57
C ASP A 763 8.97 -29.09 -57.93
N SER A 764 10.04 -28.29 -57.94
CA SER A 764 10.01 -26.87 -58.34
C SER A 764 9.33 -26.65 -59.71
N SER A 765 8.39 -25.70 -59.75
CA SER A 765 7.59 -25.38 -60.95
C SER A 765 8.48 -25.14 -62.18
N THR A 766 8.20 -25.87 -63.26
CA THR A 766 8.99 -25.76 -64.50
C THR A 766 8.63 -24.54 -65.36
N THR A 767 7.59 -23.79 -65.00
CA THR A 767 7.12 -22.60 -65.72
C THR A 767 6.79 -21.49 -64.74
N ALA A 768 7.69 -20.52 -64.59
CA ALA A 768 7.47 -19.33 -63.78
C ALA A 768 6.15 -18.63 -64.18
N GLY A 769 5.42 -18.16 -63.17
CA GLY A 769 4.28 -17.27 -63.35
C GLY A 769 4.72 -15.90 -63.85
N THR A 770 3.74 -15.12 -64.28
CA THR A 770 3.92 -13.71 -64.66
C THR A 770 2.84 -12.91 -63.95
N ILE A 771 3.19 -11.75 -63.43
CA ILE A 771 2.24 -10.80 -62.84
C ILE A 771 2.21 -9.58 -63.74
N THR A 772 1.02 -9.05 -63.99
CA THR A 772 0.83 -7.86 -64.83
C THR A 772 -0.01 -6.86 -64.07
N ALA A 773 0.57 -5.71 -63.74
CA ALA A 773 -0.12 -4.54 -63.21
C ALA A 773 -1.03 -3.91 -64.28
N ASP A 774 -1.98 -3.08 -63.87
CA ASP A 774 -2.99 -2.52 -64.76
C ASP A 774 -2.46 -1.34 -65.60
N ASN A 775 -1.52 -0.55 -65.07
CA ASN A 775 -0.76 0.46 -65.81
C ASN A 775 0.75 0.25 -65.67
N ALA A 776 1.48 1.08 -66.44
CA ALA A 776 2.92 0.99 -66.45
C ALA A 776 3.51 1.78 -65.27
N ALA A 777 4.54 1.21 -64.62
CA ALA A 777 5.13 1.75 -63.40
C ALA A 777 4.23 1.74 -62.16
N ASP A 778 3.22 0.88 -62.14
CA ASP A 778 2.43 0.64 -60.93
C ASP A 778 3.20 -0.34 -60.02
N ALA A 779 3.22 -0.04 -58.74
CA ALA A 779 3.66 -0.95 -57.69
C ALA A 779 2.45 -1.56 -56.98
N VAL A 780 2.57 -2.80 -56.51
CA VAL A 780 1.48 -3.55 -55.89
C VAL A 780 1.98 -4.32 -54.67
N LEU A 781 1.19 -4.31 -53.60
CA LEU A 781 1.42 -5.16 -52.44
C LEU A 781 1.03 -6.60 -52.77
N MET A 782 1.98 -7.52 -52.66
CA MET A 782 1.79 -8.94 -52.89
C MET A 782 1.84 -9.70 -51.57
N ILE A 783 0.86 -10.56 -51.31
CA ILE A 783 0.77 -11.34 -50.08
C ILE A 783 0.90 -12.83 -50.42
N ALA A 784 1.87 -13.50 -49.82
CA ALA A 784 2.11 -14.94 -49.97
C ALA A 784 2.17 -15.64 -48.61
N TYR A 785 1.89 -16.95 -48.56
CA TYR A 785 1.83 -17.69 -47.31
C TYR A 785 2.82 -18.85 -47.27
N GLN A 786 3.51 -19.02 -46.15
CA GLN A 786 4.36 -20.18 -45.85
C GLN A 786 4.52 -20.40 -44.35
N ASP A 787 4.42 -21.66 -43.92
CA ASP A 787 4.66 -22.14 -42.56
C ASP A 787 3.81 -21.43 -41.48
N GLY A 788 2.63 -20.94 -41.86
CA GLY A 788 1.72 -20.21 -40.97
C GLY A 788 1.94 -18.70 -40.92
N ASN A 789 2.77 -18.14 -41.79
CA ASN A 789 3.04 -16.70 -41.87
C ASN A 789 2.52 -16.11 -43.19
N ALA A 790 2.15 -14.84 -43.18
CA ALA A 790 1.89 -14.03 -44.36
C ALA A 790 3.10 -13.13 -44.67
N TYR A 791 3.68 -13.28 -45.85
CA TYR A 791 4.81 -12.51 -46.34
C TYR A 791 4.32 -11.41 -47.26
N LEU A 792 4.70 -10.18 -46.96
CA LEU A 792 4.35 -8.98 -47.70
C LEU A 792 5.50 -8.61 -48.62
N PHE A 793 5.26 -8.60 -49.93
CA PHE A 793 6.23 -8.19 -50.93
C PHE A 793 5.75 -6.94 -51.66
N GLU A 794 6.65 -6.01 -51.90
CA GLU A 794 6.46 -4.93 -52.86
C GLU A 794 6.82 -5.46 -54.27
N GLY A 795 5.86 -5.44 -55.18
CA GLY A 795 6.09 -5.75 -56.59
C GLY A 795 6.08 -4.49 -57.45
N ASP A 796 7.25 -4.06 -57.95
CA ASP A 796 7.40 -2.90 -58.83
C ASP A 796 7.52 -3.35 -60.30
N ALA A 797 6.62 -2.88 -61.17
CA ALA A 797 6.67 -3.12 -62.62
C ALA A 797 7.76 -2.29 -63.34
N GLY A 798 8.35 -1.31 -62.66
CA GLY A 798 9.36 -0.42 -63.18
C GLY A 798 8.83 0.55 -64.24
N THR A 799 9.64 1.55 -64.60
CA THR A 799 9.20 2.60 -65.52
C THR A 799 8.93 2.08 -66.93
N GLY A 800 7.68 2.13 -67.38
CA GLY A 800 7.30 1.89 -68.78
C GLY A 800 6.98 0.44 -69.15
N ASP A 801 6.90 -0.46 -68.17
CA ASP A 801 6.36 -1.81 -68.30
C ASP A 801 5.18 -2.01 -67.33
N THR A 802 4.29 -2.93 -67.68
CA THR A 802 3.17 -3.43 -66.85
C THR A 802 3.50 -4.79 -66.23
N ALA A 803 4.51 -5.50 -66.72
CA ALA A 803 4.90 -6.79 -66.15
C ALA A 803 5.68 -6.56 -64.86
N ILE A 804 5.30 -7.23 -63.77
CA ILE A 804 6.10 -7.30 -62.55
C ILE A 804 7.03 -8.51 -62.70
N GLY A 805 8.32 -8.22 -62.82
CA GLY A 805 9.41 -9.19 -62.82
C GLY A 805 9.87 -9.71 -64.17
N ASP A 806 9.62 -9.00 -65.27
CA ASP A 806 10.26 -9.25 -66.56
C ASP A 806 11.52 -8.38 -66.70
N ASP A 807 12.71 -8.99 -66.60
CA ASP A 807 14.01 -8.30 -66.71
C ASP A 807 14.25 -7.55 -68.06
N THR A 808 13.27 -7.49 -68.95
CA THR A 808 13.34 -6.78 -70.23
C THR A 808 13.22 -5.25 -70.10
N GLY A 809 12.65 -4.73 -68.99
CA GLY A 809 12.43 -3.29 -68.72
C GLY A 809 13.52 -2.58 -67.91
N GLY A 810 14.26 -3.31 -67.07
CA GLY A 810 15.48 -2.84 -66.40
C GLY A 810 15.33 -2.35 -64.96
N ASN A 811 14.12 -2.33 -64.38
CA ASN A 811 13.88 -1.90 -63.00
C ASN A 811 12.88 -2.78 -62.22
N ASP A 812 12.31 -3.83 -62.81
CA ASP A 812 11.30 -4.63 -62.13
C ASP A 812 11.89 -5.35 -60.91
N ASP A 813 11.21 -5.26 -59.77
CA ASP A 813 11.64 -5.89 -58.53
C ASP A 813 10.48 -6.55 -57.78
N ILE A 814 10.81 -7.58 -57.00
CA ILE A 814 9.93 -8.15 -55.98
C ILE A 814 10.77 -8.20 -54.71
N SER A 815 10.42 -7.37 -53.75
CA SER A 815 11.18 -7.15 -52.52
C SER A 815 10.32 -7.50 -51.31
N LEU A 816 10.84 -8.32 -50.39
CA LEU A 816 10.16 -8.63 -49.13
C LEU A 816 10.20 -7.38 -48.24
N VAL A 817 9.04 -6.89 -47.81
CA VAL A 817 8.89 -5.65 -47.05
C VAL A 817 8.30 -5.88 -45.65
N GLY A 818 7.63 -7.01 -45.42
CA GLY A 818 7.15 -7.36 -44.08
C GLY A 818 6.75 -8.83 -43.94
N VAL A 819 6.64 -9.28 -42.69
CA VAL A 819 6.14 -10.61 -42.32
C VAL A 819 5.11 -10.46 -41.20
N LEU A 820 3.96 -11.11 -41.35
CA LEU A 820 2.96 -11.28 -40.30
C LEU A 820 2.99 -12.76 -39.88
N GLU A 821 3.42 -13.04 -38.65
CA GLU A 821 3.45 -14.40 -38.11
C GLU A 821 2.06 -14.85 -37.65
N ASP A 822 1.84 -16.17 -37.64
CA ASP A 822 0.61 -16.82 -37.16
C ASP A 822 -0.69 -16.45 -37.92
N VAL A 823 -0.56 -16.02 -39.17
CA VAL A 823 -1.68 -15.72 -40.07
C VAL A 823 -2.05 -16.92 -40.94
N GLU A 824 -3.27 -17.45 -40.77
CA GLU A 824 -3.78 -18.53 -41.62
C GLU A 824 -3.88 -18.11 -43.10
N VAL A 825 -3.67 -19.07 -44.01
CA VAL A 825 -3.79 -18.85 -45.46
C VAL A 825 -5.16 -18.29 -45.83
N GLY A 826 -5.19 -17.11 -46.46
CA GLY A 826 -6.44 -16.47 -46.89
C GLY A 826 -7.22 -15.79 -45.77
N ALA A 827 -6.61 -15.59 -44.60
CA ALA A 827 -7.24 -14.95 -43.45
C ALA A 827 -7.35 -13.43 -43.59
N LEU A 828 -6.47 -12.80 -44.38
CA LEU A 828 -6.43 -11.36 -44.53
C LEU A 828 -7.60 -10.84 -45.37
N SER A 829 -8.03 -9.62 -45.05
CA SER A 829 -9.14 -8.92 -45.70
C SER A 829 -8.78 -7.45 -45.91
N ASP A 830 -9.65 -6.72 -46.61
CA ASP A 830 -9.53 -5.26 -46.75
C ASP A 830 -9.51 -4.54 -45.39
N ALA A 831 -10.22 -5.08 -44.37
CA ALA A 831 -10.22 -4.52 -43.03
C ALA A 831 -8.87 -4.59 -42.31
N ASN A 832 -7.99 -5.54 -42.65
CA ASN A 832 -6.66 -5.66 -42.04
C ASN A 832 -5.69 -4.60 -42.54
N PHE A 833 -6.07 -3.82 -43.55
CA PHE A 833 -5.23 -2.77 -44.12
C PHE A 833 -5.92 -1.42 -44.04
N ALA A 834 -6.77 -1.20 -43.05
CA ALA A 834 -7.67 -0.04 -42.96
C ALA A 834 -7.05 1.21 -42.34
#